data_AF-A0A934F7X2-F1
#
_entry.id   AF-A0A934F7X2-F1
#
_cell.length_a   1.000
_cell.length_b   1.000
_cell.length_c   1.000
_cell.angle_alpha   90.00
_cell.angle_beta   90.00
_cell.angle_gamma   90.00
#
_symmetry.space_group_name_H-M   'P 1'
#
loop_
_entity.id
_entity.type
_entity.pdbx_description
1 polymer ?
#
loop_
_entity_poly.entity_id
_entity_poly.type
_entity_poly.pdbx_seq_one_letter_code
_entity_poly.pdbx_strand_id
1 'polypeptide(L)'
;MKTSRGRWFAGFTTGAALIAALFGEGTVRAAEEPTARLVNIATRAQIGGNAGTPIAGFVLGGTGTKRMLLRAVGPGLSAFGVAGTLADPSLALASGSTTMGSNDNWLAADAATMANVGAFSLPAGSRDAALVSTLAAGAYTAPVIPVGGGTGVTLLEVYDAATTTGASLVNASTRAFVGTGDNVLIPGFVVSGTGYLRLLIRAVGPGLTGFGVNGALADPTVTLFRGTTALATNDNWSTAANAAEVAAAAATAGAFTLTTGSRDAAILATLPAGSYTAVVSGVGNTTGTALVELYALGATMAEPTVTFTPRFVRVAGGSYTMGDSFNYVDPGHPSDEVPLHAVTISPFYIATTLLTCREYCDYLNAALAQGLIEVRAGLVYRRGGTEILSDTTTAYPHSTILFANNVFTVRSGRDLHPITGIRWFGATAYCNWLSSRDGYAACYNLATGDCDFTKNGYRLPTEAEWEYAARGGQTNPYRKFPWGDDTNTDGTYANWEGSGDPWETADYPRTTPVGFYDGSLRSKADYGWPGAMATYQTKNGTNGFGLTDMSGNVWQWINDWYQTDYYQYCVTNRVVADPPGPATGSKMPDGLTYRGLRGGNWYNGGGQVYFGHARVANRDPSYFRGPDPVTGRNDPDGPYFHVGFRVMRAEKATTTTNTVGLMQNASGAFNGYTLMAPMHSTTTYLLNNAGQYVRKWTSSYEPGRSAYLLENGNMIRAGMVRTGGPSTGGGEGGRIEEYDWEGRLVWAFDYVSPTYIHHHDFKVLPNGNVLLHAARLPGGGEADPTLRRHGGVGVAHLGSPDPELQLHPRQLWGRRGASRVGERQRLGHQDPAVLEPRERDRLPSRARSDHDQRSREQRAVDHRSQHDDGRGRGAHGRPLRQGRRYPLSLGRPAAVRPRHQLQPHSLPAASHPLDRARPPRRGQHPDL
;
A
#
# COMPACT_ATOMS: atom_id res chain seq x y z
N MET A 1 30.58 -62.87 27.77
CA MET A 1 31.38 -63.21 26.56
C MET A 1 31.32 -61.99 25.64
N LYS A 2 32.45 -61.44 25.18
CA LYS A 2 33.03 -61.62 23.82
C LYS A 2 32.01 -61.40 22.68
N THR A 3 32.23 -60.58 21.65
CA THR A 3 33.33 -59.66 21.22
C THR A 3 32.84 -58.87 19.98
N SER A 4 33.39 -57.73 19.51
CA SER A 4 34.08 -56.57 20.12
C SER A 4 34.60 -55.62 19.01
N ARG A 5 34.55 -54.29 19.22
CA ARG A 5 35.27 -53.24 18.44
C ARG A 5 34.83 -53.11 16.96
N GLY A 6 35.12 -52.03 16.23
CA GLY A 6 35.80 -50.78 16.60
C GLY A 6 35.72 -49.70 15.49
N ARG A 7 36.20 -48.49 15.78
CA ARG A 7 36.37 -47.40 14.80
C ARG A 7 37.46 -47.74 13.77
N TRP A 8 37.48 -47.04 12.62
CA TRP A 8 38.65 -46.27 12.15
C TRP A 8 38.29 -45.26 11.04
N PHE A 9 39.21 -44.31 10.80
CA PHE A 9 39.17 -43.32 9.72
C PHE A 9 39.80 -43.88 8.44
N ALA A 10 39.28 -43.48 7.27
CA ALA A 10 40.08 -42.91 6.15
C ALA A 10 39.12 -42.43 5.05
N GLY A 11 39.46 -41.36 4.35
CA GLY A 11 38.67 -40.86 3.21
C GLY A 11 39.25 -41.29 1.87
N PHE A 12 38.43 -41.22 0.81
CA PHE A 12 38.89 -41.21 -0.58
C PHE A 12 38.24 -40.06 -1.34
N THR A 13 39.00 -39.47 -2.26
CA THR A 13 38.61 -38.33 -3.10
C THR A 13 37.87 -38.77 -4.37
N THR A 14 37.22 -37.80 -5.02
CA THR A 14 36.86 -37.81 -6.47
C THR A 14 36.01 -38.99 -6.97
N GLY A 15 34.70 -38.76 -7.11
CA GLY A 15 33.75 -39.72 -7.69
C GLY A 15 32.47 -39.09 -8.25
N ALA A 16 32.55 -37.88 -8.82
CA ALA A 16 31.40 -37.13 -9.33
C ALA A 16 30.91 -37.65 -10.69
N ALA A 17 30.29 -38.84 -10.71
CA ALA A 17 29.87 -39.51 -11.95
C ALA A 17 28.61 -40.41 -11.83
N LEU A 18 27.63 -40.06 -10.99
CA LEU A 18 26.35 -40.80 -10.94
C LEU A 18 25.11 -39.99 -10.49
N ILE A 19 24.77 -38.91 -11.21
CA ILE A 19 23.42 -38.34 -11.42
C ILE A 19 23.54 -37.50 -12.71
N ALA A 20 23.36 -38.14 -13.87
CA ALA A 20 23.53 -37.50 -15.19
C ALA A 20 22.79 -38.25 -16.32
N ALA A 21 21.61 -38.81 -16.02
CA ALA A 21 20.86 -39.65 -16.98
C ALA A 21 19.34 -39.66 -16.70
N LEU A 22 18.71 -38.49 -16.50
CA LEU A 22 17.24 -38.37 -16.45
C LEU A 22 16.67 -36.95 -16.67
N PHE A 23 17.52 -35.93 -16.88
CA PHE A 23 17.10 -34.59 -17.28
C PHE A 23 17.75 -34.23 -18.61
N GLY A 24 16.96 -33.77 -19.58
CA GLY A 24 17.48 -33.27 -20.85
C GLY A 24 18.23 -31.95 -20.67
N GLU A 25 19.14 -31.63 -21.58
CA GLU A 25 20.05 -30.47 -21.51
C GLU A 25 19.36 -29.13 -21.78
N GLY A 26 18.39 -28.77 -20.94
CA GLY A 26 18.01 -27.38 -20.76
C GLY A 26 19.17 -26.63 -20.12
N THR A 27 19.86 -25.79 -20.88
CA THR A 27 20.89 -24.91 -20.34
C THR A 27 20.24 -23.90 -19.39
N VAL A 28 20.33 -24.17 -18.09
CA VAL A 28 19.88 -23.27 -17.02
C VAL A 28 20.76 -22.02 -17.08
N ARG A 29 20.32 -21.02 -17.85
CA ARG A 29 20.83 -19.67 -17.71
C ARG A 29 20.54 -19.24 -16.28
N ALA A 30 21.58 -18.83 -15.55
CA ALA A 30 21.38 -18.13 -14.29
C ALA A 30 20.49 -16.91 -14.54
N ALA A 31 19.63 -16.59 -13.57
CA ALA A 31 18.88 -15.34 -13.62
C ALA A 31 19.87 -14.17 -13.74
N GLU A 32 19.59 -13.21 -14.62
CA GLU A 32 20.40 -12.00 -14.70
C GLU A 32 20.11 -11.16 -13.46
N GLU A 33 21.12 -10.93 -12.62
CA GLU A 33 21.00 -10.10 -11.43
C GLU A 33 20.92 -8.61 -11.83
N PRO A 34 20.06 -7.80 -11.18
CA PRO A 34 19.83 -6.42 -11.58
C PRO A 34 21.03 -5.53 -11.25
N THR A 35 21.57 -4.87 -12.26
CA THR A 35 22.77 -4.00 -12.13
C THR A 35 22.45 -2.50 -12.07
N ALA A 36 21.16 -2.14 -12.10
CA ALA A 36 20.67 -0.75 -12.01
C ALA A 36 21.15 -0.05 -10.73
N ARG A 37 21.84 1.08 -10.88
CA ARG A 37 22.35 1.92 -9.78
C ARG A 37 22.33 3.41 -10.13
N LEU A 38 22.36 4.25 -9.10
CA LEU A 38 22.57 5.69 -9.24
C LEU A 38 24.04 5.92 -9.61
N VAL A 39 24.33 6.72 -10.64
CA VAL A 39 25.73 6.99 -11.06
C VAL A 39 26.14 8.46 -10.98
N ASN A 40 25.20 9.40 -10.88
CA ASN A 40 25.53 10.80 -10.66
C ASN A 40 24.40 11.60 -9.99
N ILE A 41 24.75 12.83 -9.57
CA ILE A 41 23.83 13.96 -9.46
C ILE A 41 24.50 15.19 -10.10
N ALA A 42 23.73 16.01 -10.81
CA ALA A 42 24.19 17.21 -11.51
C ALA A 42 23.15 18.32 -11.34
N THR A 43 23.47 19.36 -10.56
CA THR A 43 22.49 20.38 -10.10
C THR A 43 22.89 21.78 -10.52
N ARG A 44 22.02 22.46 -11.29
CA ARG A 44 22.16 23.89 -11.59
C ARG A 44 21.64 24.71 -10.41
N ALA A 45 22.46 25.62 -9.87
CA ALA A 45 22.14 26.46 -8.72
C ALA A 45 22.70 27.88 -8.87
N GLN A 46 22.09 28.83 -8.18
CA GLN A 46 22.65 30.16 -7.93
C GLN A 46 23.65 30.11 -6.76
N ILE A 47 24.68 30.97 -6.79
CA ILE A 47 25.69 31.10 -5.73
C ILE A 47 25.92 32.57 -5.33
N GLY A 48 26.22 32.77 -4.05
CA GLY A 48 26.56 34.06 -3.45
C GLY A 48 25.33 34.93 -3.14
N GLY A 49 25.57 36.07 -2.47
CA GLY A 49 24.49 36.88 -1.90
C GLY A 49 23.56 36.05 -1.01
N ASN A 50 22.25 36.25 -1.14
CA ASN A 50 21.23 35.50 -0.40
C ASN A 50 21.18 34.00 -0.75
N ALA A 51 21.78 33.56 -1.86
CA ALA A 51 21.83 32.15 -2.24
C ALA A 51 22.91 31.35 -1.48
N GLY A 52 23.88 32.04 -0.87
CA GLY A 52 24.93 31.42 -0.08
C GLY A 52 25.84 30.47 -0.88
N THR A 53 26.26 29.39 -0.22
CA THR A 53 27.19 28.38 -0.76
C THR A 53 26.43 27.08 -1.05
N PRO A 54 26.20 26.70 -2.33
CA PRO A 54 25.61 25.41 -2.66
C PRO A 54 26.61 24.28 -2.38
N ILE A 55 26.08 23.15 -1.92
CA ILE A 55 26.87 21.99 -1.47
C ILE A 55 26.32 20.73 -2.12
N ALA A 56 27.13 20.03 -2.91
CA ALA A 56 26.84 18.65 -3.29
C ALA A 56 27.21 17.72 -2.13
N GLY A 57 26.38 16.74 -1.83
CA GLY A 57 26.60 15.71 -0.81
C GLY A 57 26.42 14.32 -1.39
N PHE A 58 27.14 13.33 -0.88
CA PHE A 58 26.99 11.94 -1.32
C PHE A 58 27.45 10.95 -0.26
N VAL A 59 26.91 9.73 -0.33
CA VAL A 59 27.33 8.60 0.52
C VAL A 59 27.71 7.42 -0.36
N LEU A 60 28.90 6.89 -0.10
CA LEU A 60 29.40 5.65 -0.66
C LEU A 60 29.11 4.51 0.32
N GLY A 61 28.26 3.56 -0.08
CA GLY A 61 27.98 2.32 0.66
C GLY A 61 28.90 1.19 0.22
N GLY A 62 28.78 0.02 0.87
CA GLY A 62 29.57 -1.17 0.55
C GLY A 62 30.92 -1.24 1.28
N THR A 63 31.89 -1.91 0.66
CA THR A 63 33.22 -2.20 1.24
C THR A 63 34.35 -1.91 0.24
N GLY A 64 35.33 -1.12 0.66
CA GLY A 64 36.48 -0.74 -0.17
C GLY A 64 36.37 0.70 -0.67
N THR A 65 36.85 0.95 -1.89
CA THR A 65 37.00 2.31 -2.45
C THR A 65 36.41 2.47 -3.84
N LYS A 66 35.93 3.68 -4.14
CA LYS A 66 35.39 4.11 -5.43
C LYS A 66 36.16 5.31 -5.98
N ARG A 67 36.45 5.33 -7.29
CA ARG A 67 36.94 6.54 -7.98
C ARG A 67 35.73 7.43 -8.28
N MET A 68 35.76 8.66 -7.80
CA MET A 68 34.72 9.66 -8.00
C MET A 68 35.29 10.83 -8.82
N LEU A 69 34.44 11.45 -9.63
CA LEU A 69 34.69 12.76 -10.24
C LEU A 69 33.70 13.76 -9.66
N LEU A 70 34.20 14.92 -9.25
CA LEU A 70 33.40 16.08 -8.85
C LEU A 70 33.67 17.24 -9.81
N ARG A 71 32.65 18.04 -10.13
CA ARG A 71 32.77 19.23 -10.99
C ARG A 71 31.98 20.41 -10.41
N ALA A 72 32.50 21.61 -10.67
CA ALA A 72 31.83 22.87 -10.45
C ALA A 72 32.03 23.71 -11.71
N VAL A 73 31.03 23.70 -12.60
CA VAL A 73 31.09 24.38 -13.89
C VAL A 73 30.48 25.77 -13.75
N GLY A 74 31.19 26.77 -14.24
CA GLY A 74 30.82 28.18 -14.23
C GLY A 74 31.00 28.77 -15.62
N PRO A 75 32.21 29.20 -16.03
CA PRO A 75 32.45 29.74 -17.37
C PRO A 75 32.03 28.78 -18.49
N GLY A 76 32.23 27.46 -18.33
CA GLY A 76 31.86 26.45 -19.32
C GLY A 76 30.35 26.35 -19.60
N LEU A 77 29.49 26.85 -18.70
CA LEU A 77 28.03 26.88 -18.92
C LEU A 77 27.59 27.93 -19.96
N SER A 78 28.43 28.92 -20.26
CA SER A 78 28.13 29.94 -21.29
C SER A 78 27.93 29.32 -22.68
N ALA A 79 28.65 28.24 -23.00
CA ALA A 79 28.50 27.48 -24.25
C ALA A 79 27.13 26.80 -24.39
N PHE A 80 26.38 26.66 -23.29
CA PHE A 80 25.03 26.09 -23.25
C PHE A 80 23.93 27.16 -23.14
N GLY A 81 24.27 28.43 -23.38
CA GLY A 81 23.33 29.56 -23.35
C GLY A 81 22.93 30.01 -21.94
N VAL A 82 23.61 29.52 -20.89
CA VAL A 82 23.37 29.97 -19.51
C VAL A 82 23.94 31.37 -19.32
N ALA A 83 23.07 32.34 -19.01
CA ALA A 83 23.48 33.71 -18.70
C ALA A 83 23.88 33.85 -17.21
N GLY A 84 24.73 34.84 -16.91
CA GLY A 84 25.10 35.18 -15.53
C GLY A 84 25.83 34.06 -14.78
N THR A 85 26.70 33.32 -15.45
CA THR A 85 27.44 32.21 -14.84
C THR A 85 28.48 32.70 -13.84
N LEU A 86 28.77 31.90 -12.81
CA LEU A 86 29.86 32.17 -11.89
C LEU A 86 31.19 32.14 -12.68
N ALA A 87 31.97 33.22 -12.60
CA ALA A 87 33.21 33.36 -13.36
C ALA A 87 34.37 32.48 -12.85
N ASP A 88 34.31 32.04 -11.59
CA ASP A 88 35.46 31.43 -10.90
C ASP A 88 35.02 30.43 -9.78
N PRO A 89 34.52 29.23 -10.15
CA PRO A 89 34.13 28.18 -9.20
C PRO A 89 35.31 27.34 -8.71
N SER A 90 35.46 27.21 -7.39
CA SER A 90 36.38 26.25 -6.76
C SER A 90 35.63 25.17 -5.95
N LEU A 91 36.27 24.00 -5.75
CA LEU A 91 35.74 22.85 -5.02
C LEU A 91 36.56 22.56 -3.76
N ALA A 92 35.89 22.25 -2.65
CA ALA A 92 36.52 21.66 -1.46
C ALA A 92 35.78 20.39 -1.04
N LEU A 93 36.34 19.22 -1.35
CA LEU A 93 35.82 17.92 -0.91
C LEU A 93 36.19 17.67 0.55
N ALA A 94 35.21 17.33 1.37
CA ALA A 94 35.37 17.04 2.79
C ALA A 94 34.63 15.77 3.23
N SER A 95 35.05 15.20 4.36
CA SER A 95 34.30 14.20 5.12
C SER A 95 34.25 14.62 6.59
N GLY A 96 33.04 14.84 7.11
CA GLY A 96 32.84 15.57 8.37
C GLY A 96 33.48 16.96 8.30
N SER A 97 34.34 17.29 9.27
CA SER A 97 35.12 18.53 9.31
C SER A 97 36.49 18.44 8.63
N THR A 98 36.83 17.33 7.96
CA THR A 98 38.15 17.10 7.37
C THR A 98 38.12 17.31 5.86
N THR A 99 38.86 18.30 5.36
CA THR A 99 39.08 18.48 3.92
C THR A 99 39.93 17.31 3.39
N MET A 100 39.36 16.55 2.45
CA MET A 100 40.00 15.41 1.78
C MET A 100 40.77 15.84 0.53
N GLY A 101 40.43 16.99 -0.04
CA GLY A 101 41.10 17.61 -1.18
C GLY A 101 40.32 18.82 -1.67
N SER A 102 40.99 19.72 -2.38
CA SER A 102 40.38 20.90 -3.00
C SER A 102 40.95 21.07 -4.40
N ASN A 103 40.17 21.63 -5.32
CA ASN A 103 40.72 22.10 -6.59
C ASN A 103 40.04 23.38 -7.07
N ASP A 104 40.82 24.19 -7.77
CA ASP A 104 40.50 25.49 -8.31
C ASP A 104 41.12 25.54 -9.72
N ASN A 105 40.29 25.63 -10.76
CA ASN A 105 40.60 25.30 -12.17
C ASN A 105 40.83 23.79 -12.44
N TRP A 106 40.21 23.26 -13.50
CA TRP A 106 40.29 21.84 -13.88
C TRP A 106 41.62 21.46 -14.54
N LEU A 107 42.02 20.18 -14.41
CA LEU A 107 43.27 19.65 -14.96
C LEU A 107 43.04 18.89 -16.28
N ALA A 108 43.83 19.20 -17.31
CA ALA A 108 43.75 18.56 -18.62
C ALA A 108 43.86 17.01 -18.57
N ALA A 109 44.56 16.47 -17.58
CA ALA A 109 44.69 15.03 -17.35
C ALA A 109 43.35 14.34 -17.01
N ASP A 110 42.39 15.06 -16.42
CA ASP A 110 41.09 14.51 -16.03
C ASP A 110 40.05 14.51 -17.17
N ALA A 111 40.39 15.02 -18.36
CA ALA A 111 39.52 15.01 -19.54
C ALA A 111 39.03 13.59 -19.90
N ALA A 112 39.89 12.57 -19.76
CA ALA A 112 39.51 11.17 -19.97
C ALA A 112 38.52 10.67 -18.90
N THR A 113 38.67 11.10 -17.64
CA THR A 113 37.71 10.76 -16.57
C THR A 113 36.34 11.40 -16.84
N MET A 114 36.31 12.66 -17.30
CA MET A 114 35.07 13.35 -17.70
C MET A 114 34.36 12.62 -18.85
N ALA A 115 35.07 12.32 -19.93
CA ALA A 115 34.50 11.60 -21.07
C ALA A 115 33.91 10.23 -20.68
N ASN A 116 34.61 9.47 -19.82
CA ASN A 116 34.18 8.15 -19.38
C ASN A 116 32.87 8.14 -18.56
N VAL A 117 32.49 9.24 -17.92
CA VAL A 117 31.22 9.36 -17.17
C VAL A 117 30.12 10.10 -17.94
N GLY A 118 30.36 10.43 -19.22
CA GLY A 118 29.42 11.22 -20.04
C GLY A 118 29.36 12.70 -19.68
N ALA A 119 30.33 13.22 -18.92
CA ALA A 119 30.43 14.65 -18.63
C ALA A 119 30.95 15.40 -19.88
N PHE A 120 30.30 16.51 -20.24
CA PHE A 120 30.71 17.34 -21.38
C PHE A 120 32.11 17.93 -21.16
N SER A 121 32.88 18.12 -22.23
CA SER A 121 34.24 18.67 -22.16
C SER A 121 34.26 20.12 -21.66
N LEU A 122 35.24 20.44 -20.81
CA LEU A 122 35.54 21.81 -20.39
C LEU A 122 36.50 22.50 -21.37
N PRO A 123 36.40 23.82 -21.61
CA PRO A 123 37.36 24.54 -22.45
C PRO A 123 38.75 24.60 -21.78
N ALA A 124 39.81 24.41 -22.57
CA ALA A 124 41.19 24.50 -22.07
C ALA A 124 41.48 25.91 -21.52
N GLY A 125 42.01 25.99 -20.29
CA GLY A 125 42.23 27.26 -19.60
C GLY A 125 40.98 27.92 -19.02
N SER A 126 39.82 27.26 -19.04
CA SER A 126 38.62 27.70 -18.32
C SER A 126 38.78 27.54 -16.80
N ARG A 127 38.16 28.45 -16.03
CA ARG A 127 38.16 28.41 -14.55
C ARG A 127 37.12 27.47 -13.94
N ASP A 128 36.46 26.65 -14.74
CA ASP A 128 35.65 25.53 -14.24
C ASP A 128 36.52 24.61 -13.37
N ALA A 129 36.08 24.20 -12.18
CA ALA A 129 36.82 23.26 -11.34
C ALA A 129 36.36 21.81 -11.54
N ALA A 130 37.31 20.88 -11.48
CA ALA A 130 37.06 19.45 -11.44
C ALA A 130 38.04 18.77 -10.48
N LEU A 131 37.59 17.77 -9.73
CA LEU A 131 38.41 17.00 -8.79
C LEU A 131 38.11 15.51 -8.94
N VAL A 132 39.12 14.72 -9.32
CA VAL A 132 39.05 13.26 -9.34
C VAL A 132 39.74 12.71 -8.09
N SER A 133 39.03 11.87 -7.33
CA SER A 133 39.56 11.29 -6.09
C SER A 133 39.12 9.83 -5.91
N THR A 134 39.86 9.06 -5.12
CA THR A 134 39.51 7.68 -4.78
C THR A 134 39.16 7.61 -3.31
N LEU A 135 37.89 7.35 -3.02
CA LEU A 135 37.27 7.52 -1.70
C LEU A 135 36.78 6.18 -1.15
N ALA A 136 36.80 6.03 0.18
CA ALA A 136 36.28 4.84 0.84
C ALA A 136 34.75 4.87 0.92
N ALA A 137 34.14 3.79 1.39
CA ALA A 137 32.76 3.85 1.89
C ALA A 137 32.66 4.86 3.05
N GLY A 138 31.69 5.76 3.00
CA GLY A 138 31.57 6.92 3.89
C GLY A 138 30.71 8.06 3.31
N ALA A 139 30.48 9.09 4.12
CA ALA A 139 29.75 10.29 3.74
C ALA A 139 30.69 11.44 3.40
N TYR A 140 30.35 12.19 2.35
CA TYR A 140 31.19 13.24 1.77
C TYR A 140 30.36 14.45 1.35
N THR A 141 30.99 15.63 1.39
CA THR A 141 30.41 16.89 0.91
C THR A 141 31.40 17.67 0.08
N ALA A 142 30.92 18.40 -0.91
CA ALA A 142 31.68 19.32 -1.74
C ALA A 142 30.92 20.65 -1.89
N PRO A 143 31.11 21.60 -0.96
CA PRO A 143 30.80 23.00 -1.21
C PRO A 143 31.54 23.50 -2.46
N VAL A 144 30.82 24.27 -3.29
CA VAL A 144 31.42 25.11 -4.33
C VAL A 144 31.61 26.51 -3.77
N ILE A 145 32.83 27.03 -3.84
CA ILE A 145 33.23 28.30 -3.26
C ILE A 145 33.59 29.26 -4.42
N PRO A 146 32.99 30.47 -4.49
CA PRO A 146 33.31 31.42 -5.55
C PRO A 146 34.63 32.12 -5.21
N VAL A 147 35.65 31.96 -6.05
CA VAL A 147 36.94 32.63 -5.87
C VAL A 147 36.73 34.14 -5.93
N GLY A 148 37.29 34.88 -4.97
CA GLY A 148 37.06 36.32 -4.82
C GLY A 148 35.65 36.73 -4.35
N GLY A 149 34.76 35.78 -4.02
CA GLY A 149 33.43 36.09 -3.48
C GLY A 149 32.35 36.47 -4.52
N GLY A 150 32.55 36.10 -5.79
CA GLY A 150 31.60 36.37 -6.87
C GLY A 150 30.22 35.69 -6.72
N THR A 151 29.27 36.11 -7.55
CA THR A 151 27.90 35.56 -7.64
C THR A 151 27.61 35.01 -9.04
N GLY A 152 26.60 34.15 -9.19
CA GLY A 152 26.11 33.69 -10.49
C GLY A 152 25.59 32.25 -10.52
N VAL A 153 25.35 31.72 -11.72
CA VAL A 153 24.92 30.33 -11.94
C VAL A 153 26.11 29.38 -11.99
N THR A 154 26.04 28.26 -11.27
CA THR A 154 27.00 27.15 -11.38
C THR A 154 26.28 25.80 -11.45
N LEU A 155 26.94 24.81 -12.04
CA LEU A 155 26.49 23.41 -12.12
C LEU A 155 27.41 22.57 -11.25
N LEU A 156 26.85 22.05 -10.14
CA LEU A 156 27.53 21.17 -9.19
C LEU A 156 27.29 19.72 -9.59
N GLU A 157 28.34 18.92 -9.74
CA GLU A 157 28.19 17.53 -10.19
C GLU A 157 29.06 16.56 -9.40
N VAL A 158 28.54 15.36 -9.16
CA VAL A 158 29.24 14.23 -8.55
C VAL A 158 28.93 12.98 -9.39
N TYR A 159 29.97 12.28 -9.84
CA TYR A 159 29.88 11.10 -10.70
C TYR A 159 30.64 9.89 -10.11
N ASP A 160 30.03 8.70 -10.19
CA ASP A 160 30.70 7.41 -10.10
C ASP A 160 31.60 7.22 -11.33
N ALA A 161 32.92 7.28 -11.12
CA ALA A 161 33.93 7.21 -12.16
C ALA A 161 34.68 5.86 -12.20
N ALA A 162 34.12 4.78 -11.63
CA ALA A 162 34.66 3.43 -11.77
C ALA A 162 33.59 2.33 -11.85
N THR A 163 33.80 1.36 -12.74
CA THR A 163 32.98 0.16 -12.88
C THR A 163 33.14 -0.86 -11.73
N THR A 164 34.05 -0.61 -10.78
CA THR A 164 34.28 -1.48 -9.63
C THR A 164 33.08 -1.48 -8.67
N THR A 165 32.71 -2.66 -8.18
CA THR A 165 31.46 -2.91 -7.44
C THR A 165 31.57 -2.91 -5.92
N GLY A 166 32.80 -2.88 -5.36
CA GLY A 166 33.02 -3.01 -3.91
C GLY A 166 32.32 -1.92 -3.09
N ALA A 167 32.42 -0.66 -3.54
CA ALA A 167 31.65 0.46 -3.00
C ALA A 167 30.70 1.01 -4.07
N SER A 168 29.59 1.61 -3.66
CA SER A 168 28.52 2.11 -4.56
C SER A 168 27.91 3.43 -4.07
N LEU A 169 27.40 4.25 -4.98
CA LEU A 169 26.72 5.51 -4.67
C LEU A 169 25.30 5.21 -4.15
N VAL A 170 25.11 5.28 -2.83
CA VAL A 170 23.81 4.95 -2.18
C VAL A 170 22.98 6.17 -1.81
N ASN A 171 23.63 7.34 -1.66
CA ASN A 171 22.96 8.63 -1.62
C ASN A 171 23.72 9.64 -2.48
N ALA A 172 22.99 10.51 -3.18
CA ALA A 172 23.50 11.74 -3.75
C ALA A 172 22.52 12.88 -3.45
N SER A 173 23.02 14.09 -3.19
CA SER A 173 22.20 15.22 -2.74
C SER A 173 22.81 16.57 -3.10
N THR A 174 21.98 17.62 -3.10
CA THR A 174 22.43 19.00 -3.23
C THR A 174 21.65 19.90 -2.27
N ARG A 175 22.36 20.63 -1.40
CA ARG A 175 21.79 21.74 -0.63
C ARG A 175 22.08 23.06 -1.35
N ALA A 176 21.05 23.78 -1.75
CA ALA A 176 21.18 25.03 -2.51
C ALA A 176 19.94 25.92 -2.34
N PHE A 177 20.05 27.16 -2.82
CA PHE A 177 18.93 28.10 -2.87
C PHE A 177 17.95 27.75 -4.00
N VAL A 178 16.66 27.79 -3.68
CA VAL A 178 15.54 27.63 -4.61
C VAL A 178 15.00 29.01 -4.96
N GLY A 179 15.16 29.42 -6.22
CA GLY A 179 14.57 30.64 -6.77
C GLY A 179 13.23 30.39 -7.47
N THR A 180 12.80 31.38 -8.27
CA THR A 180 11.56 31.35 -9.06
C THR A 180 11.85 31.37 -10.57
N GLY A 181 10.86 30.96 -11.38
CA GLY A 181 11.02 30.85 -12.84
C GLY A 181 12.17 29.92 -13.20
N ASP A 182 13.08 30.36 -14.09
CA ASP A 182 14.25 29.58 -14.51
C ASP A 182 15.29 29.34 -13.38
N ASN A 183 15.12 29.99 -12.21
CA ASN A 183 15.98 29.86 -11.04
C ASN A 183 15.48 28.84 -10.00
N VAL A 184 14.43 28.06 -10.30
CA VAL A 184 14.07 26.88 -9.50
C VAL A 184 15.25 25.89 -9.45
N LEU A 185 15.30 25.06 -8.40
CA LEU A 185 16.43 24.15 -8.18
C LEU A 185 16.22 22.85 -8.98
N ILE A 186 17.17 22.51 -9.85
CA ILE A 186 17.03 21.36 -10.77
C ILE A 186 18.23 20.41 -10.65
N PRO A 187 18.16 19.38 -9.79
CA PRO A 187 19.04 18.23 -9.86
C PRO A 187 18.64 17.24 -10.97
N GLY A 188 19.49 17.13 -11.99
CA GLY A 188 19.52 16.00 -12.90
C GLY A 188 20.26 14.81 -12.30
N PHE A 189 19.85 13.60 -12.66
CA PHE A 189 20.53 12.36 -12.25
C PHE A 189 20.31 11.23 -13.26
N VAL A 190 21.20 10.24 -13.24
CA VAL A 190 21.19 9.09 -14.14
C VAL A 190 21.14 7.79 -13.34
N VAL A 191 20.21 6.91 -13.75
CA VAL A 191 20.22 5.48 -13.38
C VAL A 191 20.92 4.72 -14.51
N SER A 192 21.83 3.81 -14.17
CA SER A 192 22.64 3.04 -15.13
C SER A 192 22.74 1.57 -14.73
N GLY A 193 22.72 0.66 -15.71
CA GLY A 193 22.68 -0.79 -15.51
C GLY A 193 21.42 -1.43 -16.11
N THR A 194 21.19 -2.70 -15.78
CA THR A 194 20.02 -3.49 -16.19
C THR A 194 19.01 -3.64 -15.05
N GLY A 195 17.72 -3.73 -15.40
CA GLY A 195 16.61 -3.66 -14.45
C GLY A 195 16.30 -2.21 -14.01
N TYR A 196 15.76 -2.10 -12.80
CA TYR A 196 15.16 -0.89 -12.23
C TYR A 196 15.72 -0.59 -10.84
N LEU A 197 15.92 0.68 -10.52
CA LEU A 197 16.39 1.15 -9.22
C LEU A 197 15.26 1.82 -8.44
N ARG A 198 14.95 1.31 -7.24
CA ARG A 198 14.01 1.95 -6.31
C ARG A 198 14.71 3.13 -5.62
N LEU A 199 14.08 4.30 -5.65
CA LEU A 199 14.64 5.57 -5.20
C LEU A 199 13.65 6.30 -4.30
N LEU A 200 14.13 6.75 -3.13
CA LEU A 200 13.48 7.82 -2.38
C LEU A 200 14.11 9.14 -2.80
N ILE A 201 13.28 10.03 -3.33
CA ILE A 201 13.62 11.40 -3.70
C ILE A 201 12.97 12.33 -2.67
N ARG A 202 13.73 13.27 -2.11
CA ARG A 202 13.24 14.24 -1.12
C ARG A 202 13.61 15.66 -1.52
N ALA A 203 12.75 16.62 -1.19
CA ALA A 203 13.02 18.05 -1.19
C ALA A 203 12.70 18.59 0.20
N VAL A 204 13.74 18.71 1.03
CA VAL A 204 13.62 19.12 2.43
C VAL A 204 13.79 20.64 2.53
N GLY A 205 12.85 21.28 3.19
CA GLY A 205 12.80 22.71 3.48
C GLY A 205 12.59 22.91 4.97
N PRO A 206 11.34 22.81 5.50
CA PRO A 206 11.05 22.86 6.93
C PRO A 206 11.96 21.98 7.78
N GLY A 207 12.25 20.74 7.36
CA GLY A 207 13.10 19.81 8.08
C GLY A 207 14.56 20.28 8.27
N LEU A 208 15.05 21.23 7.47
CA LEU A 208 16.41 21.77 7.60
C LEU A 208 16.58 22.75 8.77
N THR A 209 15.49 23.31 9.28
CA THR A 209 15.52 24.22 10.45
C THR A 209 16.10 23.53 11.68
N GLY A 210 15.80 22.23 11.89
CA GLY A 210 16.36 21.39 12.95
C GLY A 210 17.87 21.14 12.83
N PHE A 211 18.48 21.45 11.69
CA PHE A 211 19.93 21.37 11.44
C PHE A 211 20.60 22.76 11.42
N GLY A 212 19.91 23.80 11.89
CA GLY A 212 20.44 25.17 11.94
C GLY A 212 20.54 25.88 10.59
N VAL A 213 19.87 25.38 9.56
CA VAL A 213 19.83 26.04 8.24
C VAL A 213 18.82 27.19 8.29
N ASN A 214 19.33 28.40 8.55
CA ASN A 214 18.55 29.63 8.48
C ASN A 214 18.11 29.91 7.03
N GLY A 215 16.91 30.48 6.86
CA GLY A 215 16.37 30.80 5.53
C GLY A 215 16.05 29.57 4.69
N ALA A 216 15.71 28.44 5.32
CA ALA A 216 15.19 27.27 4.62
C ALA A 216 13.85 27.58 3.92
N LEU A 217 13.61 26.96 2.76
CA LEU A 217 12.35 27.11 2.02
C LEU A 217 11.20 26.55 2.88
N ALA A 218 10.16 27.36 3.11
CA ALA A 218 9.08 27.00 4.04
C ALA A 218 8.07 25.99 3.46
N ASP A 219 8.04 25.82 2.14
CA ASP A 219 7.01 25.06 1.41
C ASP A 219 7.56 24.50 0.08
N PRO A 220 8.54 23.57 0.10
CA PRO A 220 9.11 22.94 -1.10
C PRO A 220 8.18 21.93 -1.77
N THR A 221 7.89 22.13 -3.05
CA THR A 221 7.38 21.06 -3.94
C THR A 221 8.54 20.29 -4.59
N VAL A 222 8.28 19.07 -5.05
CA VAL A 222 9.18 18.34 -5.96
C VAL A 222 8.38 17.66 -7.08
N THR A 223 8.84 17.81 -8.33
CA THR A 223 8.31 17.07 -9.48
C THR A 223 9.43 16.33 -10.20
N LEU A 224 9.25 15.03 -10.40
CA LEU A 224 10.18 14.15 -11.10
C LEU A 224 9.81 14.07 -12.58
N PHE A 225 10.79 14.23 -13.47
CA PHE A 225 10.63 14.15 -14.92
C PHE A 225 11.57 13.13 -15.56
N ARG A 226 11.18 12.60 -16.73
CA ARG A 226 12.08 12.05 -17.75
C ARG A 226 11.89 12.85 -19.04
N GLY A 227 12.92 13.57 -19.46
CA GLY A 227 12.77 14.57 -20.54
C GLY A 227 11.77 15.66 -20.14
N THR A 228 10.75 15.89 -20.95
CA THR A 228 9.64 16.81 -20.66
C THR A 228 8.45 16.17 -19.93
N THR A 229 8.43 14.84 -19.77
CA THR A 229 7.31 14.11 -19.17
C THR A 229 7.45 14.05 -17.64
N ALA A 230 6.51 14.64 -16.92
CA ALA A 230 6.39 14.45 -15.48
C ALA A 230 5.97 12.99 -15.16
N LEU A 231 6.67 12.36 -14.21
CA LEU A 231 6.43 10.99 -13.77
C LEU A 231 5.71 10.93 -12.41
N ALA A 232 6.02 11.89 -11.52
CA ALA A 232 5.43 12.01 -10.20
C ALA A 232 5.61 13.45 -9.69
N THR A 233 4.71 13.90 -8.82
CA THR A 233 4.83 15.19 -8.12
C THR A 233 4.43 15.01 -6.65
N ASN A 234 5.03 15.78 -5.75
CA ASN A 234 4.62 15.88 -4.35
C ASN A 234 4.86 17.30 -3.82
N ASP A 235 3.96 17.72 -2.95
CA ASP A 235 3.89 19.06 -2.35
C ASP A 235 4.03 18.96 -0.82
N ASN A 236 3.34 17.98 -0.21
CA ASN A 236 3.45 17.66 1.20
C ASN A 236 3.65 16.14 1.37
N TRP A 237 4.74 15.71 2.01
CA TRP A 237 5.09 14.28 2.10
C TRP A 237 4.10 13.47 2.95
N SER A 238 3.64 14.05 4.07
CA SER A 238 2.82 13.33 5.06
C SER A 238 1.32 13.27 4.74
N THR A 239 0.88 13.94 3.67
CA THR A 239 -0.50 13.87 3.16
C THR A 239 -0.64 12.95 1.95
N ALA A 240 0.47 12.48 1.38
CA ALA A 240 0.45 11.52 0.28
C ALA A 240 -0.10 10.15 0.72
N ALA A 241 -0.86 9.48 -0.15
CA ALA A 241 -1.48 8.18 0.15
C ALA A 241 -0.46 7.07 0.53
N ASN A 242 0.80 7.22 0.13
CA ASN A 242 1.91 6.33 0.43
C ASN A 242 2.89 6.89 1.50
N ALA A 243 2.50 7.88 2.30
CA ALA A 243 3.37 8.51 3.31
C ALA A 243 4.03 7.50 4.29
N ALA A 244 3.34 6.40 4.62
CA ALA A 244 3.90 5.32 5.42
C ALA A 244 5.05 4.57 4.72
N GLU A 245 4.95 4.36 3.40
CA GLU A 245 6.03 3.76 2.60
C GLU A 245 7.22 4.73 2.46
N VAL A 246 6.94 6.02 2.29
CA VAL A 246 7.96 7.09 2.25
C VAL A 246 8.75 7.12 3.57
N ALA A 247 8.06 7.04 4.71
CA ALA A 247 8.70 6.99 6.03
C ALA A 247 9.53 5.70 6.22
N ALA A 248 9.00 4.54 5.83
CA ALA A 248 9.73 3.27 5.90
C ALA A 248 10.96 3.25 4.98
N ALA A 249 10.85 3.81 3.78
CA ALA A 249 11.95 3.98 2.84
C ALA A 249 13.03 4.93 3.39
N ALA A 250 12.63 6.04 4.02
CA ALA A 250 13.56 6.97 4.66
C ALA A 250 14.36 6.30 5.79
N ALA A 251 13.67 5.57 6.68
CA ALA A 251 14.32 4.80 7.73
C ALA A 251 15.28 3.73 7.18
N THR A 252 14.86 3.00 6.13
CA THR A 252 15.70 1.98 5.47
C THR A 252 16.95 2.59 4.83
N ALA A 253 16.84 3.80 4.29
CA ALA A 253 17.95 4.53 3.67
C ALA A 253 18.92 5.19 4.67
N GLY A 254 18.59 5.20 5.96
CA GLY A 254 19.30 6.03 6.96
C GLY A 254 19.06 7.54 6.80
N ALA A 255 18.04 7.94 6.04
CA ALA A 255 17.66 9.34 5.88
C ALA A 255 17.03 9.87 7.18
N PHE A 256 17.36 11.11 7.56
CA PHE A 256 16.82 11.69 8.79
C PHE A 256 15.29 11.83 8.73
N THR A 257 14.62 11.60 9.86
CA THR A 257 13.15 11.62 9.97
C THR A 257 12.60 13.02 9.64
N LEU A 258 11.64 13.09 8.72
CA LEU A 258 10.81 14.27 8.50
C LEU A 258 9.69 14.29 9.53
N THR A 259 9.29 15.47 10.01
CA THR A 259 8.23 15.59 11.02
C THR A 259 6.87 15.38 10.35
N THR A 260 5.98 14.57 10.95
CA THR A 260 4.61 14.42 10.44
C THR A 260 3.89 15.78 10.46
N GLY A 261 3.33 16.19 9.32
CA GLY A 261 2.76 17.53 9.16
C GLY A 261 3.77 18.62 8.76
N SER A 262 5.04 18.28 8.50
CA SER A 262 5.96 19.21 7.84
C SER A 262 5.67 19.30 6.34
N ARG A 263 5.86 20.49 5.77
CA ARG A 263 5.73 20.76 4.33
C ARG A 263 6.99 20.40 3.54
N ASP A 264 7.75 19.42 4.01
CA ASP A 264 8.79 18.81 3.18
C ASP A 264 8.11 17.94 2.11
N ALA A 265 8.68 17.82 0.91
CA ALA A 265 8.13 16.95 -0.13
C ALA A 265 8.99 15.72 -0.39
N ALA A 266 8.36 14.61 -0.77
CA ALA A 266 9.04 13.36 -1.09
C ALA A 266 8.29 12.54 -2.14
N ILE A 267 9.05 11.90 -3.02
CA ILE A 267 8.58 10.95 -4.04
C ILE A 267 9.31 9.63 -3.79
N LEU A 268 8.54 8.54 -3.68
CA LEU A 268 9.06 7.17 -3.72
C LEU A 268 8.80 6.61 -5.12
N ALA A 269 9.86 6.50 -5.93
CA ALA A 269 9.79 6.08 -7.32
C ALA A 269 10.60 4.81 -7.55
N THR A 270 10.42 4.16 -8.70
CA THR A 270 11.35 3.15 -9.19
C THR A 270 11.53 3.30 -10.69
N LEU A 271 12.79 3.36 -11.10
CA LEU A 271 13.17 3.92 -12.39
C LEU A 271 14.10 2.95 -13.14
N PRO A 272 13.82 2.61 -14.41
CA PRO A 272 14.81 1.92 -15.25
C PRO A 272 16.00 2.85 -15.53
N ALA A 273 17.06 2.30 -16.13
CA ALA A 273 18.17 3.09 -16.63
C ALA A 273 17.70 4.23 -17.56
N GLY A 274 18.36 5.38 -17.43
CA GLY A 274 18.00 6.62 -18.12
C GLY A 274 18.30 7.88 -17.30
N SER A 275 18.11 9.04 -17.94
CA SER A 275 18.32 10.36 -17.33
C SER A 275 17.01 10.96 -16.85
N TYR A 276 17.04 11.57 -15.67
CA TYR A 276 15.89 12.14 -14.98
C TYR A 276 16.24 13.51 -14.40
N THR A 277 15.23 14.31 -14.09
CA THR A 277 15.37 15.56 -13.32
C THR A 277 14.35 15.61 -12.20
N ALA A 278 14.78 15.98 -11.00
CA ALA A 278 13.90 16.51 -9.98
C ALA A 278 13.87 18.03 -10.14
N VAL A 279 12.69 18.64 -10.20
CA VAL A 279 12.50 20.09 -10.18
C VAL A 279 11.89 20.45 -8.83
N VAL A 280 12.53 21.36 -8.10
CA VAL A 280 12.12 21.81 -6.77
C VAL A 280 11.87 23.31 -6.78
N SER A 281 10.67 23.69 -6.35
CA SER A 281 10.17 25.08 -6.32
C SER A 281 9.31 25.33 -5.10
N GLY A 282 9.24 26.57 -4.64
CA GLY A 282 8.40 26.95 -3.49
C GLY A 282 6.94 27.20 -3.86
N VAL A 283 6.01 26.69 -3.05
CA VAL A 283 4.58 27.00 -3.16
C VAL A 283 4.38 28.52 -3.16
N GLY A 284 3.49 29.02 -4.03
CA GLY A 284 3.22 30.45 -4.16
C GLY A 284 4.40 31.30 -4.69
N ASN A 285 5.39 30.68 -5.35
CA ASN A 285 6.66 31.31 -5.75
C ASN A 285 7.51 31.78 -4.55
N THR A 286 7.44 31.08 -3.42
CA THR A 286 8.36 31.28 -2.29
C THR A 286 9.78 30.82 -2.65
N THR A 287 10.77 31.34 -1.92
CA THR A 287 12.20 31.06 -2.12
C THR A 287 12.90 30.77 -0.80
N GLY A 288 14.05 30.10 -0.85
CA GLY A 288 14.83 29.72 0.33
C GLY A 288 15.76 28.55 0.07
N THR A 289 16.53 28.14 1.07
CA THR A 289 17.44 26.98 0.97
C THR A 289 16.65 25.68 1.05
N ALA A 290 16.85 24.77 0.09
CA ALA A 290 16.36 23.40 0.18
C ALA A 290 17.52 22.40 0.06
N LEU A 291 17.28 21.18 0.52
CA LEU A 291 18.14 20.02 0.34
C LEU A 291 17.38 19.01 -0.50
N VAL A 292 17.87 18.73 -1.71
CA VAL A 292 17.33 17.67 -2.56
C VAL A 292 18.18 16.43 -2.37
N GLU A 293 17.55 15.28 -2.13
CA GLU A 293 18.24 14.02 -1.81
C GLU A 293 17.71 12.88 -2.66
N LEU A 294 18.61 12.02 -3.14
CA LEU A 294 18.35 10.81 -3.91
C LEU A 294 18.95 9.64 -3.13
N TYR A 295 18.10 8.77 -2.56
CA TYR A 295 18.51 7.60 -1.80
C TYR A 295 18.18 6.32 -2.58
N ALA A 296 19.21 5.52 -2.89
CA ALA A 296 19.07 4.23 -3.57
C ALA A 296 18.64 3.13 -2.59
N LEU A 297 17.52 2.46 -2.88
CA LEU A 297 16.85 1.51 -1.98
C LEU A 297 16.99 0.04 -2.41
N GLY A 298 17.60 -0.22 -3.58
CA GLY A 298 17.81 -1.55 -4.14
C GLY A 298 17.42 -1.65 -5.62
N ALA A 299 18.01 -2.62 -6.29
CA ALA A 299 17.78 -2.91 -7.72
C ALA A 299 16.86 -4.13 -7.88
N THR A 300 16.06 -4.17 -8.95
CA THR A 300 15.13 -5.26 -9.28
C THR A 300 15.05 -5.45 -10.80
N MET A 301 14.93 -6.69 -11.29
CA MET A 301 14.76 -6.96 -12.73
C MET A 301 13.36 -6.66 -13.25
N ALA A 302 12.36 -6.72 -12.37
CA ALA A 302 11.00 -6.27 -12.68
C ALA A 302 10.83 -4.79 -12.29
N GLU A 303 9.94 -4.07 -12.98
CA GLU A 303 9.29 -2.92 -12.34
C GLU A 303 8.65 -3.42 -11.04
N PRO A 304 8.79 -2.70 -9.91
CA PRO A 304 7.82 -2.82 -8.85
C PRO A 304 6.53 -2.20 -9.38
N THR A 305 5.77 -3.07 -10.01
CA THR A 305 4.35 -3.19 -9.75
C THR A 305 4.06 -2.66 -8.34
N VAL A 306 3.40 -1.50 -8.23
CA VAL A 306 2.63 -1.22 -7.02
C VAL A 306 1.67 -2.40 -6.94
N THR A 307 1.95 -3.37 -6.09
CA THR A 307 1.30 -4.67 -6.16
C THR A 307 -0.04 -4.56 -5.47
N PHE A 308 -0.95 -3.84 -6.13
CA PHE A 308 -2.36 -3.84 -5.79
C PHE A 308 -2.74 -5.31 -5.59
N THR A 309 -3.14 -5.59 -4.37
CA THR A 309 -3.45 -6.92 -3.88
C THR A 309 -4.79 -6.75 -3.20
N PRO A 310 -5.82 -7.53 -3.60
CA PRO A 310 -7.15 -7.34 -3.06
C PRO A 310 -7.11 -7.39 -1.54
N ARG A 311 -7.61 -6.33 -0.89
CA ARG A 311 -7.72 -6.31 0.57
C ARG A 311 -8.87 -7.22 0.95
N PHE A 312 -8.65 -8.22 1.80
CA PHE A 312 -9.69 -9.16 2.20
C PHE A 312 -10.24 -8.85 3.59
N VAL A 313 -11.56 -8.88 3.74
CA VAL A 313 -12.23 -8.93 5.05
C VAL A 313 -12.66 -10.36 5.36
N ARG A 314 -12.59 -10.75 6.63
CA ARG A 314 -13.14 -12.03 7.12
C ARG A 314 -14.62 -11.86 7.42
N VAL A 315 -15.46 -12.54 6.65
CA VAL A 315 -16.89 -12.68 6.91
C VAL A 315 -17.10 -13.93 7.77
N ALA A 316 -17.83 -13.78 8.89
CA ALA A 316 -17.91 -14.81 9.92
C ALA A 316 -18.77 -16.03 9.56
N GLY A 317 -19.51 -15.98 8.45
CA GLY A 317 -20.53 -16.98 8.12
C GLY A 317 -21.77 -16.89 9.01
N GLY A 318 -22.78 -17.72 8.71
CA GLY A 318 -24.04 -17.79 9.45
C GLY A 318 -25.24 -18.08 8.55
N SER A 319 -26.42 -18.16 9.16
CA SER A 319 -27.67 -18.42 8.45
C SER A 319 -28.39 -17.13 8.04
N TYR A 320 -29.03 -17.14 6.87
CA TYR A 320 -29.90 -16.07 6.37
C TYR A 320 -30.99 -16.63 5.45
N THR A 321 -31.90 -15.76 5.01
CA THR A 321 -32.91 -16.04 4.00
C THR A 321 -32.47 -15.43 2.68
N MET A 322 -32.26 -16.28 1.67
CA MET A 322 -31.82 -15.89 0.34
C MET A 322 -33.01 -15.58 -0.57
N GLY A 323 -32.85 -14.60 -1.47
CA GLY A 323 -33.86 -14.17 -2.44
C GLY A 323 -34.67 -12.92 -2.07
N ASP A 324 -35.64 -12.57 -2.91
CA ASP A 324 -36.34 -11.29 -2.79
C ASP A 324 -37.33 -11.24 -1.61
N SER A 325 -37.14 -10.25 -0.76
CA SER A 325 -37.94 -10.01 0.46
C SER A 325 -39.03 -8.95 0.25
N PHE A 326 -39.15 -8.37 -0.95
CA PHE A 326 -39.99 -7.20 -1.22
C PHE A 326 -41.16 -7.48 -2.19
N ASN A 327 -41.24 -8.69 -2.73
CA ASN A 327 -42.13 -9.06 -3.83
C ASN A 327 -41.97 -8.12 -5.05
N TYR A 328 -40.71 -7.77 -5.36
CA TYR A 328 -40.35 -7.07 -6.58
C TYR A 328 -40.42 -8.04 -7.75
N VAL A 329 -41.54 -8.02 -8.47
CA VAL A 329 -41.70 -8.76 -9.72
C VAL A 329 -41.14 -7.89 -10.84
N ASP A 330 -39.96 -8.24 -11.35
CA ASP A 330 -39.46 -7.69 -12.59
C ASP A 330 -40.40 -8.12 -13.74
N PRO A 331 -40.94 -7.20 -14.56
CA PRO A 331 -41.80 -7.56 -15.70
C PRO A 331 -41.13 -8.45 -16.75
N GLY A 332 -39.80 -8.46 -16.84
CA GLY A 332 -38.99 -9.36 -17.66
C GLY A 332 -38.56 -10.65 -16.95
N HIS A 333 -38.44 -10.63 -15.62
CA HIS A 333 -37.96 -11.76 -14.80
C HIS A 333 -38.92 -12.10 -13.63
N PRO A 334 -40.13 -12.65 -13.89
CA PRO A 334 -41.21 -12.62 -12.88
C PRO A 334 -41.15 -13.70 -11.79
N SER A 335 -40.08 -14.51 -11.67
CA SER A 335 -40.16 -15.77 -10.88
C SER A 335 -38.86 -16.42 -10.38
N ASP A 336 -37.68 -15.95 -10.75
CA ASP A 336 -36.40 -16.65 -10.49
C ASP A 336 -35.67 -16.18 -9.21
N GLU A 337 -36.01 -15.00 -8.67
CA GLU A 337 -35.54 -14.48 -7.37
C GLU A 337 -36.25 -15.09 -6.14
N VAL A 338 -37.18 -16.02 -6.37
CA VAL A 338 -38.07 -16.64 -5.39
C VAL A 338 -38.11 -18.17 -5.61
N PRO A 339 -38.49 -19.00 -4.62
CA PRO A 339 -38.89 -18.66 -3.25
C PRO A 339 -37.75 -18.15 -2.36
N LEU A 340 -38.14 -17.34 -1.37
CA LEU A 340 -37.31 -17.10 -0.18
C LEU A 340 -36.97 -18.44 0.48
N HIS A 341 -35.69 -18.70 0.70
CA HIS A 341 -35.23 -19.98 1.25
C HIS A 341 -34.10 -19.79 2.26
N ALA A 342 -34.01 -20.69 3.24
CA ALA A 342 -32.98 -20.65 4.27
C ALA A 342 -31.65 -21.17 3.73
N VAL A 343 -30.59 -20.42 3.96
CA VAL A 343 -29.20 -20.76 3.59
C VAL A 343 -28.30 -20.56 4.80
N THR A 344 -27.24 -21.35 4.92
CA THR A 344 -26.17 -21.19 5.90
C THR A 344 -24.82 -21.19 5.19
N ILE A 345 -24.06 -20.11 5.37
CA ILE A 345 -22.76 -19.89 4.75
C ILE A 345 -21.65 -20.15 5.77
N SER A 346 -20.66 -20.96 5.42
CA SER A 346 -19.43 -21.17 6.19
C SER A 346 -18.59 -19.88 6.25
N PRO A 347 -17.67 -19.71 7.22
CA PRO A 347 -16.84 -18.51 7.29
C PRO A 347 -15.90 -18.37 6.07
N PHE A 348 -15.64 -17.14 5.62
CA PHE A 348 -14.85 -16.88 4.42
C PHE A 348 -14.09 -15.55 4.44
N TYR A 349 -13.17 -15.39 3.49
CA TYR A 349 -12.47 -14.14 3.22
C TYR A 349 -12.86 -13.64 1.83
N ILE A 350 -13.35 -12.41 1.72
CA ILE A 350 -13.73 -11.79 0.43
C ILE A 350 -13.06 -10.43 0.28
N ALA A 351 -12.70 -10.07 -0.95
CA ALA A 351 -12.14 -8.75 -1.24
C ALA A 351 -13.08 -7.63 -0.75
N THR A 352 -12.56 -6.51 -0.27
CA THR A 352 -13.41 -5.37 0.13
C THR A 352 -14.04 -4.70 -1.09
N THR A 353 -13.25 -4.58 -2.16
CA THR A 353 -13.58 -3.96 -3.45
C THR A 353 -13.78 -5.01 -4.56
N LEU A 354 -14.19 -4.53 -5.74
CA LEU A 354 -13.93 -5.18 -7.02
C LEU A 354 -12.42 -5.29 -7.30
N LEU A 355 -12.03 -6.17 -8.23
CA LEU A 355 -10.65 -6.23 -8.75
C LEU A 355 -10.38 -5.06 -9.70
N THR A 356 -9.22 -4.39 -9.59
CA THR A 356 -8.90 -3.24 -10.46
C THR A 356 -8.25 -3.63 -11.80
N CYS A 357 -8.28 -2.70 -12.76
CA CYS A 357 -7.59 -2.82 -14.03
C CYS A 357 -6.08 -3.06 -13.84
N ARG A 358 -5.46 -2.41 -12.84
CA ARG A 358 -4.03 -2.58 -12.53
C ARG A 358 -3.74 -3.99 -12.03
N GLU A 359 -4.50 -4.47 -11.04
CA GLU A 359 -4.37 -5.83 -10.48
C GLU A 359 -4.46 -6.92 -11.54
N TYR A 360 -5.34 -6.75 -12.53
CA TYR A 360 -5.50 -7.71 -13.62
C TYR A 360 -4.37 -7.61 -14.67
N CYS A 361 -3.90 -6.40 -15.01
CA CYS A 361 -2.71 -6.23 -15.86
C CYS A 361 -1.45 -6.82 -15.20
N ASP A 362 -1.34 -6.76 -13.88
CA ASP A 362 -0.22 -7.33 -13.11
C ASP A 362 -0.21 -8.86 -13.21
N TYR A 363 -1.38 -9.48 -13.03
CA TYR A 363 -1.61 -10.90 -13.31
C TYR A 363 -1.23 -11.26 -14.76
N LEU A 364 -1.73 -10.52 -15.75
CA LEU A 364 -1.49 -10.84 -17.16
C LEU A 364 0.00 -10.76 -17.53
N ASN A 365 0.72 -9.75 -17.05
CA ASN A 365 2.17 -9.66 -17.25
C ASN A 365 2.92 -10.82 -16.59
N ALA A 366 2.57 -11.17 -15.35
CA ALA A 366 3.17 -12.31 -14.65
C ALA A 366 2.89 -13.64 -15.35
N ALA A 367 1.64 -13.88 -15.77
CA ALA A 367 1.23 -15.08 -16.49
C ALA A 367 1.88 -15.19 -17.88
N LEU A 368 2.12 -14.06 -18.57
CA LEU A 368 2.81 -14.02 -19.85
C LEU A 368 4.30 -14.35 -19.69
N ALA A 369 4.96 -13.77 -18.69
CA ALA A 369 6.35 -14.07 -18.35
C ALA A 369 6.56 -15.53 -17.91
N GLN A 370 5.57 -16.11 -17.21
CA GLN A 370 5.53 -17.53 -16.84
C GLN A 370 5.14 -18.46 -18.02
N GLY A 371 4.79 -17.92 -19.18
CA GLY A 371 4.37 -18.70 -20.35
C GLY A 371 3.00 -19.39 -20.21
N LEU A 372 2.18 -18.99 -19.24
CA LEU A 372 0.85 -19.57 -19.00
C LEU A 372 -0.21 -19.08 -20.01
N ILE A 373 0.03 -17.91 -20.60
CA ILE A 373 -0.87 -17.28 -21.59
C ILE A 373 -0.16 -16.96 -22.92
N GLU A 374 -0.97 -16.62 -23.90
CA GLU A 374 -0.59 -16.10 -25.21
C GLU A 374 -1.64 -15.07 -25.69
N VAL A 375 -1.25 -14.18 -26.59
CA VAL A 375 -2.17 -13.19 -27.20
C VAL A 375 -2.29 -13.50 -28.69
N ARG A 376 -3.52 -13.66 -29.19
CA ARG A 376 -3.82 -13.93 -30.60
C ARG A 376 -4.83 -12.91 -31.10
N ALA A 377 -4.46 -12.09 -32.09
CA ALA A 377 -5.30 -11.02 -32.64
C ALA A 377 -5.91 -10.05 -31.59
N GLY A 378 -5.17 -9.73 -30.53
CA GLY A 378 -5.64 -8.86 -29.43
C GLY A 378 -6.51 -9.55 -28.37
N LEU A 379 -6.85 -10.83 -28.54
CA LEU A 379 -7.55 -11.65 -27.56
C LEU A 379 -6.53 -12.43 -26.71
N VAL A 380 -6.72 -12.48 -25.40
CA VAL A 380 -5.85 -13.20 -24.47
C VAL A 380 -6.36 -14.62 -24.24
N TYR A 381 -5.50 -15.62 -24.35
CA TYR A 381 -5.82 -17.03 -24.17
C TYR A 381 -4.87 -17.71 -23.17
N ARG A 382 -5.29 -18.83 -22.58
CA ARG A 382 -4.33 -19.81 -22.02
C ARG A 382 -3.43 -20.32 -23.15
N ARG A 383 -2.14 -20.56 -22.86
CA ARG A 383 -1.19 -21.06 -23.85
C ARG A 383 -1.66 -22.40 -24.44
N GLY A 384 -1.76 -22.48 -25.77
CA GLY A 384 -2.30 -23.64 -26.48
C GLY A 384 -3.79 -23.95 -26.22
N GLY A 385 -4.53 -23.06 -25.55
CA GLY A 385 -5.94 -23.25 -25.22
C GLY A 385 -6.92 -22.65 -26.24
N THR A 386 -8.20 -22.98 -26.07
CA THR A 386 -9.35 -22.43 -26.82
C THR A 386 -9.98 -21.23 -26.10
N GLU A 387 -10.10 -21.29 -24.78
CA GLU A 387 -10.87 -20.29 -24.00
C GLU A 387 -10.20 -18.92 -23.96
N ILE A 388 -10.99 -17.89 -24.30
CA ILE A 388 -10.58 -16.49 -24.21
C ILE A 388 -10.72 -16.03 -22.76
N LEU A 389 -9.69 -15.39 -22.24
CA LEU A 389 -9.65 -14.87 -20.87
C LEU A 389 -10.14 -13.42 -20.80
N SER A 390 -9.67 -12.57 -21.71
CA SER A 390 -9.97 -11.14 -21.74
C SER A 390 -9.60 -10.52 -23.08
N ASP A 391 -10.20 -9.38 -23.40
CA ASP A 391 -9.90 -8.60 -24.59
C ASP A 391 -8.89 -7.50 -24.29
N THR A 392 -8.05 -7.16 -25.26
CA THR A 392 -7.27 -5.91 -25.24
C THR A 392 -7.93 -4.86 -26.13
N THR A 393 -7.51 -3.59 -26.02
CA THR A 393 -7.97 -2.49 -26.88
C THR A 393 -7.76 -2.72 -28.38
N THR A 394 -6.88 -3.65 -28.77
CA THR A 394 -6.68 -4.08 -30.16
C THR A 394 -7.82 -4.95 -30.67
N ALA A 395 -8.43 -5.76 -29.81
CA ALA A 395 -9.60 -6.57 -30.13
C ALA A 395 -10.90 -5.78 -29.91
N TYR A 396 -11.02 -5.09 -28.78
CA TYR A 396 -12.23 -4.37 -28.38
C TYR A 396 -11.94 -2.97 -27.82
N PRO A 397 -12.39 -1.86 -28.46
CA PRO A 397 -12.00 -0.51 -28.07
C PRO A 397 -12.52 -0.04 -26.70
N HIS A 398 -13.46 -0.78 -26.09
CA HIS A 398 -13.93 -0.54 -24.72
C HIS A 398 -13.23 -1.40 -23.65
N SER A 399 -12.24 -2.21 -24.03
CA SER A 399 -11.34 -2.83 -23.05
C SER A 399 -10.53 -1.75 -22.30
N THR A 400 -10.28 -2.01 -21.03
CA THR A 400 -9.39 -1.20 -20.18
C THR A 400 -7.93 -1.67 -20.22
N ILE A 401 -7.62 -2.74 -20.96
CA ILE A 401 -6.30 -3.37 -21.09
C ILE A 401 -5.71 -3.05 -22.47
N LEU A 402 -4.53 -2.42 -22.52
CA LEU A 402 -3.71 -2.32 -23.72
C LEU A 402 -2.71 -3.48 -23.74
N PHE A 403 -2.29 -3.90 -24.93
CA PHE A 403 -1.15 -4.82 -25.12
C PHE A 403 -0.26 -4.31 -26.25
N ALA A 404 1.00 -4.02 -25.93
CA ALA A 404 2.00 -3.55 -26.88
C ALA A 404 3.39 -4.01 -26.44
N ASN A 405 4.30 -4.28 -27.39
CA ASN A 405 5.68 -4.67 -27.12
C ASN A 405 5.82 -5.86 -26.12
N ASN A 406 4.86 -6.80 -26.15
CA ASN A 406 4.75 -7.94 -25.24
C ASN A 406 4.55 -7.57 -23.75
N VAL A 407 3.93 -6.41 -23.48
CA VAL A 407 3.56 -5.94 -22.13
C VAL A 407 2.08 -5.52 -22.11
N PHE A 408 1.36 -5.86 -21.05
CA PHE A 408 0.02 -5.37 -20.76
C PHE A 408 0.07 -4.09 -19.92
N THR A 409 -0.70 -3.07 -20.30
CA THR A 409 -0.80 -1.81 -19.55
C THR A 409 -2.26 -1.36 -19.41
N VAL A 410 -2.56 -0.57 -18.39
CA VAL A 410 -3.91 -0.04 -18.17
C VAL A 410 -4.16 1.16 -19.09
N ARG A 411 -5.40 1.32 -19.57
CA ARG A 411 -5.85 2.53 -20.27
C ARG A 411 -5.72 3.74 -19.35
N SER A 412 -4.97 4.75 -19.79
CA SER A 412 -4.58 5.92 -18.97
C SER A 412 -5.72 6.46 -18.08
N GLY A 413 -5.45 6.57 -16.77
CA GLY A 413 -6.42 7.04 -15.77
C GLY A 413 -7.42 5.98 -15.29
N ARG A 414 -7.23 4.68 -15.61
CA ARG A 414 -8.13 3.58 -15.18
C ARG A 414 -7.53 2.60 -14.18
N ASP A 415 -6.31 2.83 -13.69
CA ASP A 415 -5.58 1.90 -12.79
C ASP A 415 -6.37 1.49 -11.53
N LEU A 416 -7.15 2.42 -10.96
CA LEU A 416 -8.01 2.19 -9.79
C LEU A 416 -9.47 1.82 -10.14
N HIS A 417 -9.84 1.81 -11.42
CA HIS A 417 -11.19 1.41 -11.86
C HIS A 417 -11.31 -0.12 -11.86
N PRO A 418 -12.51 -0.68 -11.64
CA PRO A 418 -12.71 -2.12 -11.73
C PRO A 418 -12.37 -2.63 -13.13
N ILE A 419 -11.79 -3.83 -13.20
CA ILE A 419 -11.48 -4.45 -14.49
C ILE A 419 -12.76 -4.84 -15.23
N THR A 420 -12.78 -4.59 -16.54
CA THR A 420 -13.89 -4.88 -17.44
C THR A 420 -13.38 -5.45 -18.76
N GLY A 421 -14.25 -6.10 -19.55
CA GLY A 421 -13.81 -6.79 -20.77
C GLY A 421 -13.15 -8.15 -20.49
N ILE A 422 -13.55 -8.78 -19.39
CA ILE A 422 -13.02 -10.06 -18.90
C ILE A 422 -14.10 -11.13 -18.93
N ARG A 423 -13.73 -12.34 -19.36
CA ARG A 423 -14.61 -13.51 -19.42
C ARG A 423 -14.54 -14.29 -18.12
N TRP A 424 -15.51 -15.17 -17.88
CA TRP A 424 -15.54 -16.00 -16.67
C TRP A 424 -14.26 -16.86 -16.51
N PHE A 425 -13.76 -17.43 -17.61
CA PHE A 425 -12.46 -18.13 -17.62
C PHE A 425 -11.26 -17.22 -17.29
N GLY A 426 -11.30 -15.92 -17.63
CA GLY A 426 -10.28 -14.95 -17.23
C GLY A 426 -10.29 -14.68 -15.73
N ALA A 427 -11.48 -14.55 -15.14
CA ALA A 427 -11.66 -14.36 -13.71
C ALA A 427 -11.21 -15.58 -12.89
N THR A 428 -11.52 -16.80 -13.35
CA THR A 428 -11.10 -18.04 -12.68
C THR A 428 -9.61 -18.34 -12.87
N ALA A 429 -9.02 -17.99 -14.02
CA ALA A 429 -7.58 -18.08 -14.23
C ALA A 429 -6.81 -17.11 -13.30
N TYR A 430 -7.30 -15.87 -13.11
CA TYR A 430 -6.77 -14.96 -12.10
C TYR A 430 -6.83 -15.57 -10.69
N CYS A 431 -7.97 -16.15 -10.30
CA CYS A 431 -8.14 -16.78 -8.98
C CYS A 431 -7.12 -17.93 -8.74
N ASN A 432 -6.88 -18.77 -9.75
CA ASN A 432 -5.87 -19.83 -9.66
C ASN A 432 -4.44 -19.28 -9.61
N TRP A 433 -4.12 -18.24 -10.39
CA TRP A 433 -2.81 -17.58 -10.32
C TRP A 433 -2.56 -16.95 -8.95
N LEU A 434 -3.56 -16.23 -8.40
CA LEU A 434 -3.48 -15.63 -7.06
C LEU A 434 -3.31 -16.71 -5.99
N SER A 435 -3.95 -17.87 -6.16
CA SER A 435 -3.77 -19.03 -5.27
C SER A 435 -2.32 -19.52 -5.29
N SER A 436 -1.74 -19.69 -6.48
CA SER A 436 -0.34 -20.10 -6.64
C SER A 436 0.64 -19.07 -6.08
N ARG A 437 0.36 -17.76 -6.26
CA ARG A 437 1.16 -16.64 -5.75
C ARG A 437 1.25 -16.65 -4.22
N ASP A 438 0.12 -16.93 -3.55
CA ASP A 438 -0.01 -16.86 -2.10
C ASP A 438 0.16 -18.23 -1.40
N GLY A 439 0.50 -19.30 -2.14
CA GLY A 439 0.77 -20.63 -1.59
C GLY A 439 -0.46 -21.48 -1.25
N TYR A 440 -1.62 -21.20 -1.85
CA TYR A 440 -2.85 -21.99 -1.69
C TYR A 440 -3.07 -22.97 -2.86
N ALA A 441 -3.84 -24.03 -2.62
CA ALA A 441 -4.21 -24.96 -3.68
C ALA A 441 -5.27 -24.36 -4.60
N ALA A 442 -5.02 -24.36 -5.91
CA ALA A 442 -5.93 -23.87 -6.94
C ALA A 442 -7.32 -24.54 -6.85
N CYS A 443 -8.39 -23.75 -6.95
CA CYS A 443 -9.77 -24.21 -6.85
C CYS A 443 -10.36 -24.66 -8.19
N TYR A 444 -9.95 -24.05 -9.32
CA TYR A 444 -10.57 -24.31 -10.62
C TYR A 444 -9.81 -25.32 -11.48
N ASN A 445 -10.55 -26.24 -12.10
CA ASN A 445 -10.07 -26.89 -13.32
C ASN A 445 -10.31 -25.96 -14.52
N LEU A 446 -9.28 -25.23 -14.93
CA LEU A 446 -9.36 -24.24 -16.03
C LEU A 446 -9.60 -24.86 -17.43
N ALA A 447 -9.77 -26.18 -17.55
CA ALA A 447 -10.15 -26.85 -18.79
C ALA A 447 -11.66 -27.21 -18.85
N THR A 448 -12.36 -27.24 -17.71
CA THR A 448 -13.81 -27.56 -17.62
C THR A 448 -14.63 -26.45 -16.98
N GLY A 449 -14.01 -25.57 -16.19
CA GLY A 449 -14.71 -24.59 -15.37
C GLY A 449 -15.33 -25.18 -14.10
N ASP A 450 -14.90 -26.37 -13.66
CA ASP A 450 -15.30 -26.94 -12.38
C ASP A 450 -14.56 -26.28 -11.22
N CYS A 451 -15.27 -26.01 -10.12
CA CYS A 451 -14.70 -25.51 -8.87
C CYS A 451 -14.66 -26.62 -7.82
N ASP A 452 -13.47 -26.98 -7.36
CA ASP A 452 -13.29 -27.88 -6.23
C ASP A 452 -13.33 -27.09 -4.92
N PHE A 453 -14.53 -26.99 -4.36
CA PHE A 453 -14.81 -26.34 -3.08
C PHE A 453 -14.09 -26.96 -1.86
N THR A 454 -13.42 -28.12 -2.00
CA THR A 454 -12.56 -28.67 -0.94
C THR A 454 -11.20 -27.96 -0.83
N LYS A 455 -10.85 -27.14 -1.83
CA LYS A 455 -9.59 -26.41 -1.90
C LYS A 455 -9.65 -25.09 -1.14
N ASN A 456 -8.48 -24.63 -0.69
CA ASN A 456 -8.31 -23.44 0.15
C ASN A 456 -7.83 -22.20 -0.63
N GLY A 457 -7.75 -22.29 -1.95
CA GLY A 457 -7.38 -21.20 -2.83
C GLY A 457 -8.46 -20.16 -3.00
N TYR A 458 -8.11 -19.15 -3.78
CA TYR A 458 -9.05 -18.13 -4.22
C TYR A 458 -9.96 -18.66 -5.32
N ARG A 459 -11.18 -18.15 -5.33
CA ARG A 459 -12.22 -18.43 -6.31
C ARG A 459 -13.22 -17.27 -6.40
N LEU A 460 -14.15 -17.37 -7.34
CA LEU A 460 -15.35 -16.54 -7.32
C LEU A 460 -16.27 -16.97 -6.15
N PRO A 461 -17.05 -16.04 -5.57
CA PRO A 461 -18.07 -16.40 -4.60
C PRO A 461 -19.20 -17.18 -5.28
N THR A 462 -19.91 -18.03 -4.53
CA THR A 462 -21.19 -18.57 -5.02
C THR A 462 -22.27 -17.48 -5.05
N GLU A 463 -23.40 -17.74 -5.70
CA GLU A 463 -24.56 -16.85 -5.68
C GLU A 463 -24.97 -16.51 -4.23
N ALA A 464 -24.91 -17.53 -3.36
CA ALA A 464 -25.28 -17.42 -1.95
C ALA A 464 -24.24 -16.71 -1.10
N GLU A 465 -22.95 -16.98 -1.28
CA GLU A 465 -21.88 -16.25 -0.61
C GLU A 465 -21.88 -14.77 -1.02
N TRP A 466 -22.12 -14.47 -2.30
CA TRP A 466 -22.22 -13.11 -2.80
C TRP A 466 -23.42 -12.37 -2.20
N GLU A 467 -24.61 -12.98 -2.18
CA GLU A 467 -25.81 -12.32 -1.61
C GLU A 467 -25.67 -12.12 -0.09
N TYR A 468 -25.16 -13.12 0.64
CA TYR A 468 -24.86 -12.99 2.06
C TYR A 468 -23.84 -11.86 2.34
N ALA A 469 -22.78 -11.79 1.54
CA ALA A 469 -21.79 -10.71 1.61
C ALA A 469 -22.44 -9.35 1.33
N ALA A 470 -23.28 -9.24 0.29
CA ALA A 470 -23.94 -8.01 -0.14
C ALA A 470 -24.94 -7.48 0.91
N ARG A 471 -25.66 -8.38 1.61
CA ARG A 471 -26.54 -8.03 2.73
C ARG A 471 -25.80 -7.40 3.91
N GLY A 472 -24.49 -7.62 4.07
CA GLY A 472 -23.68 -6.93 5.09
C GLY A 472 -24.21 -7.10 6.52
N GLY A 473 -24.76 -8.27 6.84
CA GLY A 473 -25.40 -8.56 8.14
C GLY A 473 -26.86 -8.09 8.32
N GLN A 474 -27.46 -7.40 7.33
CA GLN A 474 -28.80 -6.82 7.42
C GLN A 474 -29.89 -7.87 7.16
N THR A 475 -30.24 -8.62 8.20
CA THR A 475 -31.23 -9.73 8.15
C THR A 475 -32.54 -9.46 8.92
N ASN A 476 -32.57 -8.46 9.80
CA ASN A 476 -33.76 -8.09 10.56
C ASN A 476 -33.91 -6.56 10.74
N PRO A 477 -34.73 -5.89 9.91
CA PRO A 477 -35.33 -6.40 8.67
C PRO A 477 -34.28 -6.60 7.56
N TYR A 478 -34.59 -7.42 6.57
CA TYR A 478 -33.88 -7.41 5.29
C TYR A 478 -34.04 -6.07 4.57
N ARG A 479 -33.06 -5.71 3.75
CA ARG A 479 -32.99 -4.45 2.98
C ARG A 479 -32.81 -4.70 1.49
N LYS A 480 -33.19 -3.72 0.67
CA LYS A 480 -33.10 -3.80 -0.81
C LYS A 480 -31.68 -3.72 -1.34
N PHE A 481 -30.87 -2.83 -0.77
CA PHE A 481 -29.52 -2.48 -1.22
C PHE A 481 -28.50 -2.66 -0.09
N PRO A 482 -27.18 -2.70 -0.37
CA PRO A 482 -26.15 -2.94 0.65
C PRO A 482 -26.12 -1.87 1.77
N TRP A 483 -26.60 -0.66 1.48
CA TRP A 483 -26.72 0.46 2.42
C TRP A 483 -28.10 0.60 3.09
N GLY A 484 -29.12 -0.14 2.65
CA GLY A 484 -30.49 -0.02 3.17
C GLY A 484 -31.58 -0.05 2.09
N ASP A 485 -32.65 0.72 2.30
CA ASP A 485 -33.82 0.77 1.40
C ASP A 485 -33.91 2.05 0.55
N ASP A 486 -32.94 2.95 0.69
CA ASP A 486 -32.80 4.17 -0.12
C ASP A 486 -32.53 3.78 -1.58
N THR A 487 -33.35 4.30 -2.49
CA THR A 487 -33.31 3.99 -3.93
C THR A 487 -32.24 4.75 -4.70
N ASN A 488 -31.25 5.37 -4.02
CA ASN A 488 -30.09 6.04 -4.63
C ASN A 488 -30.50 7.04 -5.74
N THR A 489 -31.63 7.72 -5.53
CA THR A 489 -32.30 8.54 -6.55
C THR A 489 -31.59 9.88 -6.79
N ASP A 490 -30.58 10.19 -5.99
CA ASP A 490 -29.61 11.28 -6.21
C ASP A 490 -28.23 10.79 -6.70
N GLY A 491 -28.08 9.49 -6.98
CA GLY A 491 -26.84 8.90 -7.51
C GLY A 491 -25.69 8.76 -6.51
N THR A 492 -25.86 9.15 -5.24
CA THR A 492 -24.74 9.34 -4.30
C THR A 492 -24.27 8.10 -3.53
N TYR A 493 -24.95 6.95 -3.59
CA TYR A 493 -24.51 5.69 -2.93
C TYR A 493 -23.83 4.68 -3.86
N ALA A 494 -24.07 4.76 -5.17
CA ALA A 494 -23.48 3.86 -6.16
C ALA A 494 -23.51 4.48 -7.57
N ASN A 495 -22.47 4.18 -8.36
CA ASN A 495 -22.44 4.50 -9.78
C ASN A 495 -23.46 3.60 -10.52
N TRP A 496 -24.50 4.26 -11.01
CA TRP A 496 -25.54 3.76 -11.90
C TRP A 496 -25.72 4.75 -13.07
N GLU A 497 -26.50 4.35 -14.08
CA GLU A 497 -26.91 5.20 -15.19
C GLU A 497 -27.53 6.52 -14.68
N GLY A 498 -26.94 7.66 -15.05
CA GLY A 498 -27.44 8.97 -14.64
C GLY A 498 -27.11 9.37 -13.20
N SER A 499 -26.19 8.67 -12.52
CA SER A 499 -25.74 9.00 -11.15
C SER A 499 -25.07 10.38 -11.01
N GLY A 500 -24.73 11.03 -12.12
CA GLY A 500 -24.14 12.37 -12.14
C GLY A 500 -22.70 12.42 -11.64
N ASP A 501 -22.02 11.27 -11.58
CA ASP A 501 -20.65 11.18 -11.09
C ASP A 501 -19.62 11.79 -12.08
N PRO A 502 -18.39 12.09 -11.64
CA PRO A 502 -17.41 12.79 -12.47
C PRO A 502 -16.92 12.08 -13.74
N TRP A 503 -17.22 10.78 -13.92
CA TRP A 503 -16.93 9.99 -15.11
C TRP A 503 -18.15 9.81 -16.04
N GLU A 504 -19.31 10.41 -15.76
CA GLU A 504 -20.44 10.42 -16.70
C GLU A 504 -20.14 11.18 -18.01
N THR A 505 -19.12 12.02 -18.03
CA THR A 505 -18.59 12.65 -19.26
C THR A 505 -17.40 11.90 -19.85
N ALA A 506 -17.15 10.64 -19.45
CA ALA A 506 -16.05 9.82 -19.95
C ALA A 506 -16.43 8.99 -21.18
N ASP A 507 -15.40 8.62 -21.94
CA ASP A 507 -15.41 7.46 -22.83
C ASP A 507 -15.83 6.19 -22.09
N TYR A 508 -16.54 5.31 -22.79
CA TYR A 508 -16.88 3.99 -22.27
C TYR A 508 -15.61 3.17 -21.99
N PRO A 509 -15.54 2.45 -20.84
CA PRO A 509 -16.61 2.33 -19.83
C PRO A 509 -16.66 3.47 -18.81
N ARG A 510 -17.87 3.88 -18.38
CA ARG A 510 -18.06 4.92 -17.33
C ARG A 510 -18.07 4.35 -15.91
N THR A 511 -17.18 3.41 -15.65
CA THR A 511 -16.89 2.97 -14.27
C THR A 511 -16.30 4.11 -13.46
N THR A 512 -16.49 4.07 -12.15
CA THR A 512 -15.77 4.86 -11.15
C THR A 512 -14.60 4.05 -10.55
N PRO A 513 -13.62 4.68 -9.90
CA PRO A 513 -12.63 3.97 -9.08
C PRO A 513 -13.31 3.05 -8.07
N VAL A 514 -12.72 1.89 -7.78
CA VAL A 514 -13.28 0.97 -6.77
C VAL A 514 -13.29 1.65 -5.40
N GLY A 515 -14.37 1.51 -4.64
CA GLY A 515 -14.54 2.17 -3.34
C GLY A 515 -14.75 3.69 -3.39
N PHE A 516 -15.06 4.28 -4.55
CA PHE A 516 -15.34 5.73 -4.66
C PHE A 516 -16.56 6.19 -3.83
N TYR A 517 -17.51 5.27 -3.58
CA TYR A 517 -18.74 5.48 -2.81
C TYR A 517 -18.59 5.12 -1.32
N ASP A 518 -17.56 5.65 -0.67
CA ASP A 518 -17.28 5.45 0.76
C ASP A 518 -17.80 6.57 1.67
N GLY A 519 -18.36 7.65 1.09
CA GLY A 519 -18.79 8.83 1.84
C GLY A 519 -17.72 9.92 2.00
N SER A 520 -16.58 9.80 1.32
CA SER A 520 -15.52 10.81 1.34
C SER A 520 -15.76 11.94 0.34
N LEU A 521 -15.36 13.17 0.69
CA LEU A 521 -15.15 14.24 -0.28
C LEU A 521 -13.91 13.92 -1.12
N ARG A 522 -14.03 13.96 -2.44
CA ARG A 522 -12.93 13.74 -3.39
C ARG A 522 -12.63 15.02 -4.17
N SER A 523 -11.40 15.21 -4.64
CA SER A 523 -11.03 16.31 -5.55
C SER A 523 -10.62 15.81 -6.94
N LYS A 524 -10.78 16.68 -7.94
CA LYS A 524 -10.33 16.41 -9.31
C LYS A 524 -8.80 16.27 -9.41
N ALA A 525 -8.05 16.87 -8.48
CA ALA A 525 -6.59 16.80 -8.47
C ALA A 525 -6.10 15.39 -8.11
N ASP A 526 -6.79 14.69 -7.20
CA ASP A 526 -6.38 13.35 -6.74
C ASP A 526 -6.77 12.23 -7.73
N TYR A 527 -7.83 12.45 -8.52
CA TYR A 527 -8.47 11.42 -9.36
C TYR A 527 -8.44 11.67 -10.88
N GLY A 528 -8.12 12.90 -11.33
CA GLY A 528 -7.96 13.21 -12.77
C GLY A 528 -9.23 13.06 -13.63
N TRP A 529 -10.42 13.05 -13.02
CA TRP A 529 -11.68 12.75 -13.72
C TRP A 529 -12.03 13.74 -14.85
N PRO A 530 -12.78 13.33 -15.89
CA PRO A 530 -13.08 14.22 -17.01
C PRO A 530 -14.06 15.34 -16.63
N GLY A 531 -15.07 15.07 -15.80
CA GLY A 531 -16.14 16.01 -15.45
C GLY A 531 -15.65 17.36 -14.93
N ALA A 532 -16.41 18.44 -15.21
CA ALA A 532 -16.00 19.82 -14.93
C ALA A 532 -15.92 20.19 -13.44
N MET A 533 -16.48 19.36 -12.55
CA MET A 533 -16.51 19.60 -11.11
C MET A 533 -15.11 19.53 -10.49
N ALA A 534 -14.78 20.48 -9.60
CA ALA A 534 -13.51 20.49 -8.87
C ALA A 534 -13.47 19.47 -7.71
N THR A 535 -14.62 19.17 -7.11
CA THR A 535 -14.82 18.19 -6.05
C THR A 535 -16.13 17.43 -6.24
N TYR A 536 -16.25 16.26 -5.63
CA TYR A 536 -17.48 15.46 -5.61
C TYR A 536 -17.59 14.73 -4.26
N GLN A 537 -18.81 14.59 -3.74
CA GLN A 537 -19.10 14.04 -2.42
C GLN A 537 -20.07 12.87 -2.58
N THR A 538 -19.64 11.66 -2.23
CA THR A 538 -20.52 10.48 -2.17
C THR A 538 -21.20 10.39 -0.80
N LYS A 539 -22.25 9.58 -0.69
CA LYS A 539 -22.66 8.96 0.57
C LYS A 539 -21.91 7.64 0.74
N ASN A 540 -21.95 7.08 1.94
CA ASN A 540 -21.31 5.80 2.20
C ASN A 540 -22.20 4.64 1.72
N GLY A 541 -21.84 4.05 0.57
CA GLY A 541 -22.43 2.82 0.04
C GLY A 541 -21.81 1.53 0.60
N THR A 542 -20.80 1.63 1.47
CA THR A 542 -20.16 0.49 2.13
C THR A 542 -21.14 -0.20 3.08
N ASN A 543 -21.26 -1.53 2.98
CA ASN A 543 -22.16 -2.29 3.83
C ASN A 543 -21.54 -2.67 5.20
N GLY A 544 -22.35 -3.30 6.07
CA GLY A 544 -21.93 -3.68 7.43
C GLY A 544 -20.80 -4.71 7.55
N PHE A 545 -20.31 -5.27 6.43
CA PHE A 545 -19.10 -6.10 6.39
C PHE A 545 -17.87 -5.35 5.82
N GLY A 546 -17.96 -4.04 5.56
CA GLY A 546 -16.87 -3.25 4.99
C GLY A 546 -16.68 -3.46 3.48
N LEU A 547 -17.73 -3.88 2.77
CA LEU A 547 -17.69 -4.13 1.32
C LEU A 547 -18.25 -2.95 0.54
N THR A 548 -17.48 -2.46 -0.43
CA THR A 548 -17.89 -1.42 -1.39
C THR A 548 -18.30 -2.05 -2.73
N ASP A 549 -18.97 -1.26 -3.56
CA ASP A 549 -19.36 -1.64 -4.92
C ASP A 549 -20.22 -2.92 -5.00
N MET A 550 -20.85 -3.36 -3.90
CA MET A 550 -21.78 -4.51 -3.87
C MET A 550 -23.11 -4.22 -4.60
N SER A 551 -23.27 -3.01 -5.12
CA SER A 551 -24.36 -2.56 -5.96
C SER A 551 -23.83 -1.45 -6.87
N GLY A 552 -24.11 -1.52 -8.18
CA GLY A 552 -23.60 -0.60 -9.19
C GLY A 552 -22.13 -0.83 -9.58
N ASN A 553 -21.55 0.16 -10.26
CA ASN A 553 -20.23 0.14 -10.91
C ASN A 553 -20.14 -0.94 -12.01
N VAL A 554 -19.97 -2.24 -11.69
CA VAL A 554 -19.97 -3.34 -12.69
C VAL A 554 -20.65 -4.61 -12.18
N TRP A 555 -21.28 -5.34 -13.11
CA TRP A 555 -21.79 -6.69 -12.85
C TRP A 555 -20.66 -7.59 -12.37
N GLN A 556 -20.93 -8.47 -11.41
CA GLN A 556 -19.91 -9.30 -10.78
C GLN A 556 -20.12 -10.77 -11.15
N TRP A 557 -19.11 -11.37 -11.78
CA TRP A 557 -19.08 -12.82 -11.98
C TRP A 557 -19.12 -13.57 -10.64
N ILE A 558 -20.06 -14.51 -10.53
CA ILE A 558 -20.12 -15.52 -9.47
C ILE A 558 -19.70 -16.89 -10.03
N ASN A 559 -19.53 -17.87 -9.16
CA ASN A 559 -19.17 -19.23 -9.54
C ASN A 559 -20.28 -19.95 -10.32
N ASP A 560 -21.53 -19.75 -9.90
CA ASP A 560 -22.67 -20.60 -10.22
C ASP A 560 -23.06 -20.54 -11.70
N TRP A 561 -23.51 -21.67 -12.24
CA TRP A 561 -24.34 -21.68 -13.43
C TRP A 561 -25.69 -21.03 -13.12
N TYR A 562 -26.21 -20.22 -14.03
CA TYR A 562 -27.54 -19.64 -13.88
C TYR A 562 -28.62 -20.67 -14.21
N GLN A 563 -29.44 -21.04 -13.22
CA GLN A 563 -30.67 -21.80 -13.44
C GLN A 563 -31.85 -21.07 -12.79
N THR A 564 -32.91 -20.92 -13.58
CA THR A 564 -34.13 -20.16 -13.27
C THR A 564 -34.84 -20.66 -12.00
N ASP A 565 -35.00 -21.97 -11.85
CA ASP A 565 -35.70 -22.61 -10.72
C ASP A 565 -34.77 -23.05 -9.57
N TYR A 566 -33.49 -22.62 -9.55
CA TYR A 566 -32.52 -23.11 -8.57
C TYR A 566 -32.91 -22.86 -7.10
N TYR A 567 -33.56 -21.74 -6.79
CA TYR A 567 -34.08 -21.47 -5.44
C TYR A 567 -35.18 -22.47 -5.05
N GLN A 568 -36.06 -22.83 -5.99
CA GLN A 568 -37.09 -23.86 -5.80
C GLN A 568 -36.46 -25.27 -5.69
N TYR A 569 -35.39 -25.54 -6.44
CA TYR A 569 -34.59 -26.76 -6.30
C TYR A 569 -33.99 -26.85 -4.88
N CYS A 570 -33.41 -25.75 -4.36
CA CYS A 570 -32.84 -25.71 -3.02
C CYS A 570 -33.88 -25.98 -1.93
N VAL A 571 -35.08 -25.38 -2.01
CA VAL A 571 -36.21 -25.68 -1.11
C VAL A 571 -36.62 -27.16 -1.20
N THR A 572 -36.78 -27.68 -2.42
CA THR A 572 -37.30 -29.04 -2.66
C THR A 572 -36.33 -30.11 -2.17
N ASN A 573 -35.03 -29.92 -2.38
CA ASN A 573 -33.97 -30.88 -2.04
C ASN A 573 -33.28 -30.58 -0.70
N ARG A 574 -33.68 -29.50 -0.01
CA ARG A 574 -33.11 -29.02 1.27
C ARG A 574 -31.62 -28.69 1.19
N VAL A 575 -31.19 -28.09 0.07
CA VAL A 575 -29.84 -27.54 -0.07
C VAL A 575 -29.77 -26.23 0.73
N VAL A 576 -29.15 -26.29 1.91
CA VAL A 576 -29.11 -25.18 2.88
C VAL A 576 -27.67 -24.75 3.20
N ALA A 577 -26.76 -25.70 3.44
CA ALA A 577 -25.36 -25.38 3.74
C ALA A 577 -24.56 -25.17 2.45
N ASP A 578 -23.86 -24.04 2.37
CA ASP A 578 -22.94 -23.64 1.29
C ASP A 578 -23.40 -24.04 -0.14
N PRO A 579 -24.53 -23.50 -0.65
CA PRO A 579 -25.04 -23.85 -1.97
C PRO A 579 -23.99 -23.57 -3.07
N PRO A 580 -23.55 -24.58 -3.85
CA PRO A 580 -22.43 -24.45 -4.80
C PRO A 580 -22.84 -23.95 -6.19
N GLY A 581 -24.14 -23.76 -6.40
CA GLY A 581 -24.79 -23.58 -7.69
C GLY A 581 -25.26 -24.90 -8.31
N PRO A 582 -26.10 -24.85 -9.35
CA PRO A 582 -26.48 -26.01 -10.14
C PRO A 582 -25.30 -26.50 -11.00
N ALA A 583 -25.29 -27.79 -11.34
CA ALA A 583 -24.21 -28.40 -12.14
C ALA A 583 -24.18 -27.91 -13.61
N THR A 584 -25.30 -27.37 -14.11
CA THR A 584 -25.47 -26.84 -15.47
C THR A 584 -26.49 -25.71 -15.46
N GLY A 585 -26.38 -24.74 -16.38
CA GLY A 585 -27.34 -23.64 -16.47
C GLY A 585 -28.65 -24.02 -17.19
N SER A 586 -29.70 -23.23 -16.96
CA SER A 586 -30.86 -23.16 -17.85
C SER A 586 -30.42 -22.72 -19.25
N LYS A 587 -31.06 -23.24 -20.29
CA LYS A 587 -30.93 -22.66 -21.64
C LYS A 587 -31.72 -21.35 -21.72
N MET A 588 -31.03 -20.28 -22.10
CA MET A 588 -31.61 -18.97 -22.38
C MET A 588 -32.27 -18.96 -23.78
N PRO A 589 -33.00 -17.89 -24.17
CA PRO A 589 -33.75 -17.85 -25.44
C PRO A 589 -32.92 -18.02 -26.72
N ASP A 590 -31.60 -17.89 -26.65
CA ASP A 590 -30.64 -18.14 -27.73
C ASP A 590 -30.16 -19.61 -27.80
N GLY A 591 -30.57 -20.44 -26.85
CA GLY A 591 -30.23 -21.86 -26.73
C GLY A 591 -28.96 -22.15 -25.91
N LEU A 592 -28.29 -21.14 -25.36
CA LEU A 592 -27.02 -21.25 -24.63
C LEU A 592 -27.22 -21.21 -23.11
N THR A 593 -26.20 -21.65 -22.36
CA THR A 593 -26.20 -21.72 -20.89
C THR A 593 -25.18 -20.73 -20.32
N TYR A 594 -25.57 -19.98 -19.29
CA TYR A 594 -24.82 -18.82 -18.78
C TYR A 594 -24.36 -19.02 -17.33
N ARG A 595 -23.19 -18.47 -16.96
CA ARG A 595 -22.81 -18.25 -15.55
C ARG A 595 -23.52 -17.00 -15.02
N GLY A 596 -23.85 -16.99 -13.73
CA GLY A 596 -24.60 -15.89 -13.12
C GLY A 596 -23.80 -14.59 -12.95
N LEU A 597 -24.52 -13.47 -12.87
CA LEU A 597 -24.02 -12.15 -12.50
C LEU A 597 -24.84 -11.57 -11.34
N ARG A 598 -24.22 -10.71 -10.52
CA ARG A 598 -24.88 -10.03 -9.38
C ARG A 598 -24.43 -8.57 -9.25
N GLY A 599 -25.31 -7.71 -8.73
CA GLY A 599 -25.00 -6.34 -8.27
C GLY A 599 -25.36 -5.16 -9.19
N GLY A 600 -25.80 -5.36 -10.43
CA GLY A 600 -26.03 -4.27 -11.39
C GLY A 600 -24.73 -3.60 -11.84
N ASN A 601 -24.82 -2.49 -12.58
CA ASN A 601 -23.66 -1.83 -13.19
C ASN A 601 -23.93 -0.34 -13.56
N TRP A 602 -22.89 0.36 -14.03
CA TRP A 602 -22.96 1.78 -14.44
C TRP A 602 -23.88 2.07 -15.64
N TYR A 603 -24.15 1.09 -16.50
CA TYR A 603 -24.85 1.28 -17.77
C TYR A 603 -26.36 1.02 -17.68
N ASN A 604 -26.78 -0.06 -17.00
CA ASN A 604 -28.20 -0.46 -16.87
C ASN A 604 -28.67 -0.64 -15.41
N GLY A 605 -27.85 -0.34 -14.40
CA GLY A 605 -28.13 -0.72 -13.01
C GLY A 605 -29.20 0.10 -12.26
N GLY A 606 -29.63 1.25 -12.79
CA GLY A 606 -30.41 2.20 -11.97
C GLY A 606 -31.19 3.30 -12.70
N GLY A 607 -31.38 3.21 -14.02
CA GLY A 607 -32.34 4.08 -14.71
C GLY A 607 -33.75 3.93 -14.14
N GLN A 608 -34.62 4.94 -14.29
CA GLN A 608 -35.92 5.02 -13.59
C GLN A 608 -36.91 3.85 -13.82
N VAL A 609 -36.64 2.99 -14.81
CA VAL A 609 -37.41 1.78 -15.13
C VAL A 609 -36.80 0.51 -14.51
N TYR A 610 -35.50 0.54 -14.16
CA TYR A 610 -34.66 -0.66 -13.95
C TYR A 610 -33.85 -0.67 -12.64
N PHE A 611 -34.33 -0.02 -11.58
CA PHE A 611 -33.80 -0.18 -10.21
C PHE A 611 -33.77 -1.65 -9.71
N GLY A 612 -34.35 -2.58 -10.46
CA GLY A 612 -34.33 -4.02 -10.23
C GLY A 612 -32.91 -4.60 -10.13
N HIS A 613 -32.03 -4.32 -11.10
CA HIS A 613 -30.76 -5.03 -11.30
C HIS A 613 -29.72 -4.82 -10.18
N ALA A 614 -29.73 -3.64 -9.55
CA ALA A 614 -28.77 -3.30 -8.50
C ALA A 614 -29.21 -3.70 -7.08
N ARG A 615 -30.39 -4.32 -6.92
CA ARG A 615 -30.82 -4.87 -5.63
C ARG A 615 -29.93 -6.03 -5.21
N VAL A 616 -29.72 -6.16 -3.90
CA VAL A 616 -28.99 -7.27 -3.27
C VAL A 616 -29.53 -8.64 -3.70
N ALA A 617 -30.85 -8.79 -3.78
CA ALA A 617 -31.52 -10.05 -4.11
C ALA A 617 -31.61 -10.37 -5.62
N ASN A 618 -31.27 -9.42 -6.50
CA ASN A 618 -31.46 -9.62 -7.93
C ASN A 618 -30.50 -10.66 -8.48
N ARG A 619 -31.06 -11.59 -9.26
CA ARG A 619 -30.34 -12.59 -10.03
C ARG A 619 -30.37 -12.15 -11.49
N ASP A 620 -29.23 -12.15 -12.16
CA ASP A 620 -29.21 -11.84 -13.60
C ASP A 620 -28.29 -12.81 -14.36
N PRO A 621 -28.76 -13.51 -15.41
CA PRO A 621 -27.88 -14.15 -16.38
C PRO A 621 -27.12 -13.13 -17.27
N SER A 622 -27.50 -11.85 -17.17
CA SER A 622 -27.56 -10.83 -18.23
C SER A 622 -28.37 -11.29 -19.44
N TYR A 623 -29.65 -10.91 -19.45
CA TYR A 623 -30.60 -11.08 -20.56
C TYR A 623 -29.91 -10.86 -21.91
N PHE A 624 -30.00 -11.88 -22.79
CA PHE A 624 -29.37 -11.97 -24.12
C PHE A 624 -28.31 -10.91 -24.40
N ARG A 625 -27.07 -11.18 -23.97
CA ARG A 625 -25.91 -10.29 -24.11
C ARG A 625 -25.65 -9.81 -25.55
N GLY A 626 -26.20 -10.53 -26.53
CA GLY A 626 -26.00 -10.30 -27.95
C GLY A 626 -24.86 -11.15 -28.51
N PRO A 627 -24.52 -10.96 -29.79
CA PRO A 627 -23.23 -11.39 -30.29
C PRO A 627 -22.12 -10.64 -29.54
N ASP A 628 -21.06 -11.37 -29.21
CA ASP A 628 -19.78 -10.83 -28.78
C ASP A 628 -19.29 -9.80 -29.83
N PRO A 629 -18.90 -8.59 -29.40
CA PRO A 629 -18.61 -7.47 -30.31
C PRO A 629 -17.33 -7.64 -31.13
N VAL A 630 -16.50 -8.66 -30.84
CA VAL A 630 -15.27 -8.99 -31.58
C VAL A 630 -15.45 -10.24 -32.43
N THR A 631 -16.05 -11.29 -31.90
CA THR A 631 -16.20 -12.58 -32.60
C THR A 631 -17.48 -12.69 -33.43
N GLY A 632 -18.48 -11.83 -33.19
CA GLY A 632 -19.77 -11.84 -33.88
C GLY A 632 -20.67 -13.03 -33.53
N ARG A 633 -20.29 -13.85 -32.53
CA ARG A 633 -21.04 -15.03 -32.07
C ARG A 633 -21.67 -14.75 -30.72
N ASN A 634 -22.82 -15.35 -30.42
CA ASN A 634 -23.35 -15.32 -29.05
C ASN A 634 -22.35 -16.03 -28.12
N ASP A 635 -21.76 -15.28 -27.17
CA ASP A 635 -20.80 -15.79 -26.20
C ASP A 635 -21.38 -15.62 -24.78
N PRO A 636 -21.71 -16.71 -24.07
CA PRO A 636 -22.21 -16.64 -22.70
C PRO A 636 -21.22 -16.01 -21.72
N ASP A 637 -19.92 -16.07 -22.02
CA ASP A 637 -18.85 -15.49 -21.22
C ASP A 637 -18.35 -14.15 -21.77
N GLY A 638 -19.04 -13.55 -22.76
CA GLY A 638 -18.57 -12.42 -23.55
C GLY A 638 -18.08 -11.18 -22.77
N PRO A 639 -17.17 -10.37 -23.35
CA PRO A 639 -16.31 -9.42 -22.65
C PRO A 639 -16.96 -8.04 -22.52
N TYR A 640 -18.13 -7.96 -21.90
CA TYR A 640 -18.87 -6.70 -21.83
C TYR A 640 -18.16 -5.69 -20.92
N PHE A 641 -18.11 -4.43 -21.37
CA PHE A 641 -17.40 -3.31 -20.71
C PHE A 641 -17.98 -2.89 -19.35
N HIS A 642 -19.03 -3.56 -18.89
CA HIS A 642 -19.74 -3.31 -17.63
C HIS A 642 -19.85 -4.58 -16.77
N VAL A 643 -19.07 -5.62 -17.11
CA VAL A 643 -18.89 -6.86 -16.33
C VAL A 643 -17.45 -6.96 -15.84
N GLY A 644 -17.29 -7.24 -14.55
CA GLY A 644 -16.02 -7.47 -13.85
C GLY A 644 -16.19 -8.56 -12.79
N PHE A 645 -15.36 -8.55 -11.74
CA PHE A 645 -15.45 -9.54 -10.66
C PHE A 645 -14.81 -9.06 -9.34
N ARG A 646 -15.14 -9.79 -8.28
CA ARG A 646 -14.44 -9.76 -6.98
C ARG A 646 -14.02 -11.18 -6.60
N VAL A 647 -12.98 -11.29 -5.77
CA VAL A 647 -12.36 -12.57 -5.42
C VAL A 647 -12.61 -12.91 -3.96
N MET A 648 -12.74 -14.18 -3.64
CA MET A 648 -12.82 -14.69 -2.26
C MET A 648 -12.02 -15.98 -2.08
N ARG A 649 -11.88 -16.45 -0.83
CA ARG A 649 -11.47 -17.82 -0.48
C ARG A 649 -12.19 -18.28 0.78
N ALA A 650 -12.48 -19.57 0.89
CA ALA A 650 -13.04 -20.12 2.12
C ALA A 650 -12.09 -19.90 3.32
N GLU A 651 -12.64 -19.72 4.52
CA GLU A 651 -11.84 -19.88 5.72
C GLU A 651 -11.63 -21.38 5.94
N LYS A 652 -10.37 -21.83 5.98
CA LYS A 652 -10.09 -23.24 6.21
C LYS A 652 -10.54 -23.62 7.61
N ALA A 653 -11.63 -24.40 7.70
CA ALA A 653 -11.94 -25.22 8.86
C ALA A 653 -10.70 -26.07 9.19
N THR A 654 -9.97 -25.64 10.22
CA THR A 654 -8.73 -26.29 10.63
C THR A 654 -9.10 -27.48 11.48
N THR A 655 -9.29 -28.62 10.83
CA THR A 655 -9.24 -29.97 11.43
C THR A 655 -7.80 -30.28 11.88
N THR A 656 -7.33 -29.45 12.80
CA THR A 656 -6.19 -29.73 13.66
C THR A 656 -6.60 -30.87 14.57
N THR A 657 -6.21 -32.08 14.18
CA THR A 657 -6.12 -33.21 15.10
C THR A 657 -5.07 -32.83 16.14
N ASN A 658 -5.54 -32.27 17.26
CA ASN A 658 -4.70 -31.74 18.33
C ASN A 658 -3.96 -32.87 19.06
N THR A 659 -2.84 -33.31 18.50
CA THR A 659 -1.91 -34.29 19.08
C THR A 659 -1.07 -33.72 20.23
N VAL A 660 -1.61 -32.71 20.92
CA VAL A 660 -1.01 -31.94 22.02
C VAL A 660 -1.88 -31.91 23.29
N GLY A 661 -2.94 -32.72 23.35
CA GLY A 661 -3.67 -33.02 24.58
C GLY A 661 -5.05 -32.39 24.71
N LEU A 662 -5.59 -32.40 25.93
CA LEU A 662 -6.94 -31.92 26.25
C LEU A 662 -7.00 -30.40 26.16
N MET A 663 -7.75 -29.87 25.18
CA MET A 663 -8.06 -28.45 25.11
C MET A 663 -9.45 -28.19 25.72
N GLN A 664 -9.49 -27.40 26.80
CA GLN A 664 -10.71 -27.07 27.53
C GLN A 664 -10.95 -25.55 27.54
N ASN A 665 -11.86 -25.08 26.68
CA ASN A 665 -12.35 -23.70 26.69
C ASN A 665 -13.63 -23.62 27.53
N ALA A 666 -13.50 -23.30 28.82
CA ALA A 666 -14.64 -23.17 29.74
C ALA A 666 -15.37 -21.83 29.54
N SER A 667 -16.65 -21.74 29.91
CA SER A 667 -17.48 -20.52 29.76
C SER A 667 -17.00 -19.31 30.57
N GLY A 668 -16.08 -19.49 31.52
CA GLY A 668 -15.40 -18.40 32.23
C GLY A 668 -14.10 -17.90 31.57
N ALA A 669 -13.68 -18.48 30.44
CA ALA A 669 -12.50 -18.02 29.72
C ALA A 669 -12.77 -16.69 28.99
N PHE A 670 -11.89 -15.72 29.18
CA PHE A 670 -11.98 -14.42 28.50
C PHE A 670 -11.86 -14.61 26.98
N ASN A 671 -12.85 -14.13 26.21
CA ASN A 671 -12.89 -14.29 24.76
C ASN A 671 -11.88 -13.33 24.08
N GLY A 672 -10.67 -13.82 23.80
CA GLY A 672 -9.59 -13.03 23.23
C GLY A 672 -8.47 -13.89 22.65
N TYR A 673 -7.24 -13.41 22.78
CA TYR A 673 -6.05 -14.07 22.25
C TYR A 673 -5.02 -14.35 23.35
N THR A 674 -4.37 -15.51 23.26
CA THR A 674 -3.23 -15.91 24.10
C THR A 674 -1.94 -15.75 23.31
N LEU A 675 -1.05 -14.84 23.75
CA LEU A 675 0.32 -14.77 23.23
C LEU A 675 1.18 -15.83 23.94
N MET A 676 1.90 -16.65 23.17
CA MET A 676 2.70 -17.77 23.68
C MET A 676 4.08 -17.78 23.02
N ALA A 677 5.14 -17.72 23.85
CA ALA A 677 6.54 -17.84 23.43
C ALA A 677 7.17 -19.09 24.09
N PRO A 678 7.07 -20.29 23.48
CA PRO A 678 7.54 -21.52 24.11
C PRO A 678 9.06 -21.52 24.30
N MET A 679 9.54 -21.90 25.49
CA MET A 679 10.93 -21.73 25.92
C MET A 679 11.99 -22.34 24.98
N HIS A 680 11.64 -23.38 24.22
CA HIS A 680 12.52 -24.08 23.27
C HIS A 680 11.98 -24.04 21.83
N SER A 681 11.37 -22.91 21.47
CA SER A 681 10.88 -22.60 20.12
C SER A 681 11.47 -21.26 19.67
N THR A 682 12.00 -21.17 18.46
CA THR A 682 12.35 -19.85 17.87
C THR A 682 11.10 -19.03 17.50
N THR A 683 9.96 -19.70 17.32
CA THR A 683 8.67 -19.09 16.96
C THR A 683 7.84 -18.70 18.20
N THR A 684 7.34 -17.46 18.19
CA THR A 684 6.28 -16.95 19.07
C THR A 684 4.93 -17.01 18.33
N TYR A 685 3.85 -17.34 19.05
CA TYR A 685 2.50 -17.54 18.51
C TYR A 685 1.49 -16.60 19.18
N LEU A 686 0.53 -16.09 18.41
CA LEU A 686 -0.73 -15.58 18.93
C LEU A 686 -1.81 -16.62 18.64
N LEU A 687 -2.49 -17.12 19.67
CA LEU A 687 -3.52 -18.16 19.57
C LEU A 687 -4.89 -17.57 19.94
N ASN A 688 -5.98 -18.11 19.39
CA ASN A 688 -7.35 -17.84 19.88
C ASN A 688 -7.79 -18.88 20.93
N ASN A 689 -8.96 -18.70 21.55
CA ASN A 689 -9.50 -19.66 22.53
C ASN A 689 -9.89 -21.04 21.93
N ALA A 690 -9.84 -21.21 20.61
CA ALA A 690 -9.93 -22.51 19.95
C ALA A 690 -8.55 -23.17 19.72
N GLY A 691 -7.47 -22.56 20.22
CA GLY A 691 -6.07 -23.00 20.06
C GLY A 691 -5.51 -22.86 18.65
N GLN A 692 -6.25 -22.23 17.73
CA GLN A 692 -5.77 -21.95 16.37
C GLN A 692 -4.78 -20.79 16.42
N TYR A 693 -3.69 -20.87 15.65
CA TYR A 693 -2.78 -19.73 15.51
C TYR A 693 -3.43 -18.64 14.63
N VAL A 694 -3.46 -17.43 15.17
CA VAL A 694 -3.91 -16.20 14.52
C VAL A 694 -2.73 -15.51 13.86
N ARG A 695 -1.57 -15.52 14.53
CA ARG A 695 -0.30 -14.98 14.01
C ARG A 695 0.88 -15.79 14.52
N LYS A 696 1.97 -15.77 13.77
CA LYS A 696 3.27 -16.31 14.19
C LYS A 696 4.41 -15.37 13.79
N TRP A 697 5.46 -15.37 14.60
CA TRP A 697 6.70 -14.60 14.41
C TRP A 697 7.88 -15.52 14.69
N THR A 698 8.91 -15.51 13.85
CA THR A 698 10.10 -16.37 14.02
C THR A 698 11.35 -15.53 14.22
N SER A 699 12.06 -15.80 15.31
CA SER A 699 13.35 -15.21 15.62
C SER A 699 14.51 -16.15 15.23
N SER A 700 15.74 -15.64 15.22
CA SER A 700 16.95 -16.46 15.21
C SER A 700 17.32 -17.02 16.60
N TYR A 701 16.63 -16.57 17.65
CA TYR A 701 16.88 -16.90 19.05
C TYR A 701 15.70 -17.65 19.68
N GLU A 702 15.96 -18.50 20.68
CA GLU A 702 14.92 -18.92 21.64
C GLU A 702 14.42 -17.69 22.44
N PRO A 703 13.17 -17.67 22.92
CA PRO A 703 12.67 -16.54 23.68
C PRO A 703 13.33 -16.47 25.05
N GLY A 704 13.74 -15.27 25.43
CA GLY A 704 14.01 -14.93 26.82
C GLY A 704 12.71 -14.83 27.63
N ARG A 705 11.80 -15.80 27.51
CA ARG A 705 10.58 -16.06 28.31
C ARG A 705 9.49 -14.95 28.36
N SER A 706 9.84 -13.67 28.32
CA SER A 706 8.92 -12.53 28.26
C SER A 706 8.57 -12.15 26.82
N ALA A 707 7.29 -11.91 26.57
CA ALA A 707 6.76 -11.37 25.31
C ALA A 707 5.46 -10.58 25.55
N TYR A 708 5.24 -9.53 24.76
CA TYR A 708 4.05 -8.69 24.78
C TYR A 708 3.53 -8.46 23.37
N LEU A 709 2.20 -8.31 23.24
CA LEU A 709 1.57 -7.71 22.07
C LEU A 709 1.33 -6.24 22.41
N LEU A 710 1.75 -5.35 21.52
CA LEU A 710 1.65 -3.90 21.68
C LEU A 710 0.36 -3.36 21.05
N GLU A 711 -0.06 -2.15 21.46
CA GLU A 711 -1.29 -1.51 20.97
C GLU A 711 -1.26 -1.20 19.45
N ASN A 712 -0.07 -1.09 18.87
CA ASN A 712 0.13 -0.95 17.41
C ASN A 712 0.06 -2.30 16.66
N GLY A 713 -0.16 -3.42 17.34
CA GLY A 713 -0.19 -4.77 16.78
C GLY A 713 1.17 -5.48 16.71
N ASN A 714 2.27 -4.80 17.03
CA ASN A 714 3.61 -5.40 17.01
C ASN A 714 3.80 -6.36 18.20
N MET A 715 4.67 -7.36 18.02
CA MET A 715 5.04 -8.31 19.07
C MET A 715 6.49 -8.04 19.50
N ILE A 716 6.68 -7.71 20.78
CA ILE A 716 7.99 -7.48 21.37
C ILE A 716 8.32 -8.60 22.37
N ARG A 717 9.53 -9.13 22.31
CA ARG A 717 9.99 -10.26 23.11
C ARG A 717 11.45 -10.12 23.52
N ALA A 718 11.85 -10.84 24.55
CA ALA A 718 13.25 -11.11 24.79
C ALA A 718 13.74 -12.27 23.91
N GLY A 719 15.04 -12.26 23.59
CA GLY A 719 15.77 -13.32 22.90
C GLY A 719 16.94 -13.79 23.76
N MET A 720 17.11 -15.10 23.88
CA MET A 720 18.12 -15.75 24.70
C MET A 720 19.47 -15.79 23.96
N VAL A 721 20.45 -15.00 24.40
CA VAL A 721 21.80 -14.96 23.83
C VAL A 721 22.73 -15.87 24.63
N ARG A 722 22.78 -17.14 24.22
CA ARG A 722 23.47 -18.25 24.92
C ARG A 722 25.01 -18.12 25.05
N THR A 723 25.63 -17.08 24.48
CA THR A 723 27.10 -16.93 24.42
C THR A 723 27.53 -15.48 24.59
N GLY A 724 28.56 -15.25 25.40
CA GLY A 724 29.19 -13.94 25.54
C GLY A 724 28.66 -13.08 26.69
N GLY A 725 27.76 -13.61 27.53
CA GLY A 725 27.34 -13.03 28.80
C GLY A 725 27.82 -13.83 30.02
N PRO A 726 27.81 -13.27 31.25
CA PRO A 726 27.86 -14.08 32.47
C PRO A 726 26.57 -14.91 32.59
N SER A 727 26.67 -16.18 33.01
CA SER A 727 25.45 -16.96 33.25
C SER A 727 24.73 -16.50 34.51
N THR A 728 23.41 -16.36 34.42
CA THR A 728 22.54 -15.91 35.52
C THR A 728 22.07 -17.07 36.41
N GLY A 729 22.50 -18.32 36.15
CA GLY A 729 22.00 -19.54 36.82
C GLY A 729 20.61 -19.98 36.33
N GLY A 730 19.88 -19.10 35.65
CA GLY A 730 18.62 -19.38 34.96
C GLY A 730 18.02 -18.10 34.39
N GLY A 731 17.19 -18.23 33.35
CA GLY A 731 16.44 -17.08 32.83
C GLY A 731 17.30 -16.04 32.10
N GLU A 732 18.05 -16.49 31.11
CA GLU A 732 18.96 -15.66 30.31
C GLU A 732 18.18 -14.89 29.23
N GLY A 733 18.32 -13.56 29.22
CA GLY A 733 17.93 -12.69 28.11
C GLY A 733 19.13 -12.44 27.21
N GLY A 734 19.53 -11.17 27.10
CA GLY A 734 20.69 -10.73 26.31
C GLY A 734 20.31 -10.00 25.02
N ARG A 735 19.11 -10.25 24.48
CA ARG A 735 18.51 -9.47 23.38
C ARG A 735 17.04 -9.10 23.64
N ILE A 736 16.62 -7.92 23.23
CA ILE A 736 15.19 -7.53 23.06
C ILE A 736 14.94 -7.42 21.56
N GLU A 737 13.79 -7.88 21.07
CA GLU A 737 13.39 -7.87 19.66
C GLU A 737 11.92 -7.47 19.52
N GLU A 738 11.62 -6.49 18.65
CA GLU A 738 10.26 -6.18 18.24
C GLU A 738 10.05 -6.56 16.78
N TYR A 739 8.93 -7.23 16.50
CA TYR A 739 8.49 -7.61 15.17
C TYR A 739 7.14 -6.97 14.85
N ASP A 740 6.94 -6.58 13.59
CA ASP A 740 5.64 -6.09 13.13
C ASP A 740 4.64 -7.24 12.96
N TRP A 741 3.38 -6.89 12.66
CA TRP A 741 2.34 -7.88 12.41
C TRP A 741 2.68 -8.81 11.23
N GLU A 742 3.38 -8.33 10.21
CA GLU A 742 3.81 -9.08 9.03
C GLU A 742 4.91 -10.11 9.32
N GLY A 743 5.66 -9.93 10.42
CA GLY A 743 6.73 -10.83 10.87
C GLY A 743 8.14 -10.34 10.58
N ARG A 744 8.31 -9.08 10.19
CA ARG A 744 9.62 -8.43 9.97
C ARG A 744 10.15 -7.87 11.30
N LEU A 745 11.45 -7.94 11.52
CA LEU A 745 12.10 -7.34 12.68
C LEU A 745 12.10 -5.80 12.52
N VAL A 746 11.47 -5.10 13.46
CA VAL A 746 11.35 -3.62 13.49
C VAL A 746 12.59 -3.01 14.14
N TRP A 747 12.96 -3.51 15.32
CA TRP A 747 14.21 -3.18 15.99
C TRP A 747 14.65 -4.30 16.92
N ALA A 748 15.91 -4.25 17.36
CA ALA A 748 16.41 -5.10 18.43
C ALA A 748 17.55 -4.41 19.18
N PHE A 749 17.78 -4.85 20.42
CA PHE A 749 18.83 -4.32 21.30
C PHE A 749 19.50 -5.46 22.06
N ASP A 750 20.81 -5.60 21.86
CA ASP A 750 21.65 -6.57 22.56
C ASP A 750 22.28 -5.92 23.80
N TYR A 751 22.01 -6.45 24.98
CA TYR A 751 22.66 -6.05 26.24
C TYR A 751 23.34 -7.27 26.86
N VAL A 752 24.51 -7.59 26.31
CA VAL A 752 25.31 -8.76 26.66
C VAL A 752 26.80 -8.48 26.44
N SER A 753 27.62 -8.82 27.43
CA SER A 753 29.09 -8.82 27.38
C SER A 753 29.64 -9.75 28.47
N PRO A 754 30.93 -10.14 28.46
CA PRO A 754 31.49 -11.04 29.48
C PRO A 754 31.37 -10.56 30.93
N THR A 755 30.95 -9.30 31.17
CA THR A 755 30.70 -8.75 32.51
C THR A 755 29.24 -8.37 32.78
N TYR A 756 28.32 -8.40 31.80
CA TYR A 756 26.90 -8.11 32.03
C TYR A 756 25.96 -8.81 31.04
N ILE A 757 24.74 -9.11 31.45
CA ILE A 757 23.65 -9.55 30.55
C ILE A 757 22.30 -9.07 31.09
N HIS A 758 21.33 -8.73 30.23
CA HIS A 758 19.97 -8.52 30.72
C HIS A 758 19.28 -9.84 31.10
N HIS A 759 18.54 -9.78 32.20
CA HIS A 759 17.67 -10.86 32.64
C HIS A 759 16.52 -11.05 31.65
N HIS A 760 15.91 -12.23 31.63
CA HIS A 760 14.78 -12.54 30.74
C HIS A 760 13.58 -11.59 30.87
N ASP A 761 13.43 -10.90 32.00
CA ASP A 761 12.33 -9.99 32.27
C ASP A 761 12.60 -8.55 31.83
N PHE A 762 11.65 -8.00 31.09
CA PHE A 762 11.57 -6.59 30.71
C PHE A 762 10.12 -6.12 30.78
N LYS A 763 9.90 -4.83 30.91
CA LYS A 763 8.57 -4.21 30.92
C LYS A 763 8.50 -3.05 29.94
N VAL A 764 7.58 -3.14 28.99
CA VAL A 764 7.19 -1.99 28.16
C VAL A 764 6.35 -1.03 28.99
N LEU A 765 6.71 0.25 28.97
CA LEU A 765 6.08 1.33 29.70
C LEU A 765 5.13 2.14 28.78
N PRO A 766 4.10 2.84 29.31
CA PRO A 766 3.09 3.53 28.49
C PRO A 766 3.61 4.63 27.56
N ASN A 767 4.84 5.10 27.76
CA ASN A 767 5.52 6.07 26.90
C ASN A 767 6.39 5.41 25.80
N GLY A 768 6.30 4.09 25.63
CA GLY A 768 7.11 3.30 24.70
C GLY A 768 8.50 2.93 25.22
N ASN A 769 8.94 3.42 26.37
CA ASN A 769 10.21 3.00 26.97
C ASN A 769 10.19 1.50 27.32
N VAL A 770 11.35 0.85 27.24
CA VAL A 770 11.55 -0.52 27.75
C VAL A 770 12.40 -0.47 29.01
N LEU A 771 11.83 -0.88 30.14
CA LEU A 771 12.57 -1.11 31.38
C LEU A 771 13.10 -2.55 31.37
N LEU A 772 14.37 -2.78 31.71
CA LEU A 772 14.92 -4.12 31.86
C LEU A 772 15.78 -4.26 33.14
N HIS A 773 15.83 -5.49 33.67
CA HIS A 773 16.77 -5.87 34.72
C HIS A 773 18.04 -6.45 34.09
N ALA A 774 19.20 -6.23 34.71
CA ALA A 774 20.46 -6.81 34.25
C ALA A 774 21.30 -7.36 35.40
N ALA A 775 21.98 -8.47 35.12
CA ALA A 775 23.01 -9.02 35.98
C ALA A 775 24.38 -8.49 35.53
N ARG A 776 25.22 -8.09 36.48
CA ARG A 776 26.59 -7.62 36.23
C ARG A 776 27.56 -8.32 37.18
N LEU A 777 28.69 -8.79 36.65
CA LEU A 777 29.79 -9.31 37.47
C LEU A 777 30.61 -8.17 38.08
N PRO A 778 31.05 -8.28 39.35
CA PRO A 778 31.97 -7.32 39.96
C PRO A 778 33.36 -7.35 39.29
N GLY A 779 33.55 -6.51 38.29
CA GLY A 779 34.88 -6.16 37.78
C GLY A 779 35.55 -5.17 38.73
N GLY A 780 36.76 -5.47 39.21
CA GLY A 780 37.43 -4.64 40.22
C GLY A 780 37.85 -3.27 39.70
N GLY A 781 37.12 -2.22 40.08
CA GLY A 781 37.45 -0.83 39.80
C GLY A 781 36.31 0.13 40.16
N GLU A 782 36.46 0.77 41.33
CA GLU A 782 35.61 1.84 41.91
C GLU A 782 34.11 1.54 42.11
N ALA A 783 33.62 1.85 43.32
CA ALA A 783 32.19 1.81 43.65
C ALA A 783 31.60 3.22 43.53
N ASP A 784 30.43 3.32 42.89
CA ASP A 784 29.70 4.59 42.77
C ASP A 784 29.14 5.05 44.14
N PRO A 785 29.48 6.26 44.64
CA PRO A 785 29.01 6.72 45.95
C PRO A 785 27.51 7.06 46.04
N THR A 786 26.75 7.06 44.94
CA THR A 786 25.37 7.57 44.90
C THR A 786 24.30 6.59 45.45
N LEU A 787 24.59 5.29 45.50
CA LEU A 787 23.64 4.25 45.93
C LEU A 787 23.51 4.12 47.46
N ARG A 788 22.54 4.85 48.06
CA ARG A 788 22.17 4.71 49.48
C ARG A 788 21.16 3.56 49.71
N ARG A 789 21.31 2.88 50.86
CA ARG A 789 20.62 1.63 51.20
C ARG A 789 19.18 1.78 51.72
N HIS A 790 18.31 0.89 51.25
CA HIS A 790 17.40 0.06 52.07
C HIS A 790 17.34 -1.35 51.39
N GLY A 791 17.07 -2.47 52.06
CA GLY A 791 16.87 -2.71 53.50
C GLY A 791 17.11 -4.18 53.86
N GLY A 792 16.15 -5.07 53.54
CA GLY A 792 16.16 -6.53 53.78
C GLY A 792 14.77 -7.12 53.56
N VAL A 793 14.51 -8.44 53.45
CA VAL A 793 15.36 -9.66 53.48
C VAL A 793 14.62 -10.74 52.63
N GLY A 794 15.22 -11.68 51.88
CA GLY A 794 16.65 -11.95 51.61
C GLY A 794 17.05 -13.42 51.84
N VAL A 795 16.88 -14.32 50.84
CA VAL A 795 17.29 -15.74 50.92
C VAL A 795 18.11 -16.16 49.69
N ALA A 796 19.30 -16.74 49.93
CA ALA A 796 20.11 -17.60 49.07
C ALA A 796 20.54 -17.13 47.64
N HIS A 797 21.57 -16.27 47.61
CA HIS A 797 22.70 -16.27 46.66
C HIS A 797 22.51 -16.70 45.18
N LEU A 798 22.34 -15.71 44.30
CA LEU A 798 23.34 -15.36 43.28
C LEU A 798 23.19 -13.86 42.96
N GLY A 799 24.32 -13.15 42.75
CA GLY A 799 24.46 -11.74 42.32
C GLY A 799 23.32 -10.75 42.62
N SER A 800 23.54 -9.80 43.54
CA SER A 800 22.60 -8.69 43.81
C SER A 800 22.18 -7.95 42.52
N PRO A 801 20.88 -7.63 42.33
CA PRO A 801 20.46 -6.78 41.22
C PRO A 801 20.91 -5.33 41.46
N ASP A 802 21.67 -4.81 40.51
CA ASP A 802 22.05 -3.39 40.39
C ASP A 802 21.11 -2.70 39.37
N PRO A 803 21.16 -1.36 39.18
CA PRO A 803 19.95 -0.58 38.91
C PRO A 803 19.21 -0.86 37.59
N GLU A 804 17.90 -0.63 37.62
CA GLU A 804 16.97 -0.75 36.49
C GLU A 804 17.44 0.10 35.29
N LEU A 805 17.55 -0.52 34.11
CA LEU A 805 17.93 0.18 32.90
C LEU A 805 16.69 0.59 32.11
N GLN A 806 16.43 1.89 32.03
CA GLN A 806 15.36 2.44 31.18
C GLN A 806 15.89 2.77 29.78
N LEU A 807 15.43 2.02 28.78
CA LEU A 807 15.68 2.30 27.36
C LEU A 807 14.67 3.33 26.85
N HIS A 808 15.17 4.46 26.37
CA HIS A 808 14.38 5.50 25.71
C HIS A 808 14.36 5.26 24.18
N PRO A 809 13.19 5.18 23.52
CA PRO A 809 13.09 4.97 22.06
C PRO A 809 13.65 6.11 21.18
N ARG A 810 14.25 7.14 21.76
CA ARG A 810 14.77 8.34 21.06
C ARG A 810 16.09 8.87 21.62
N GLN A 811 17.04 7.99 21.97
CA GLN A 811 18.46 8.36 22.08
C GLN A 811 19.36 7.10 22.08
N LEU A 812 19.98 6.78 20.93
CA LEU A 812 21.33 6.20 20.76
C LEU A 812 21.55 5.62 19.35
N TRP A 813 22.07 6.44 18.44
CA TRP A 813 22.96 5.93 17.38
C TRP A 813 24.24 6.76 17.40
N GLY A 814 25.21 6.31 18.20
CA GLY A 814 26.42 7.08 18.48
C GLY A 814 27.51 6.21 19.10
N ARG A 815 28.47 5.80 18.25
CA ARG A 815 29.67 4.98 18.54
C ARG A 815 29.48 3.45 18.59
N ARG A 816 30.10 2.77 17.64
CA ARG A 816 30.84 1.50 17.87
C ARG A 816 32.26 1.69 17.34
N GLY A 817 33.25 1.16 18.07
CA GLY A 817 34.58 0.79 17.56
C GLY A 817 35.53 1.89 17.06
N ALA A 818 36.43 2.37 17.93
CA ALA A 818 37.73 2.89 17.53
C ALA A 818 38.79 2.52 18.59
N SER A 819 39.88 1.87 18.18
CA SER A 819 40.90 1.33 19.09
C SER A 819 42.28 1.97 18.87
N ARG A 820 42.81 2.61 19.91
CA ARG A 820 44.24 2.84 20.21
C ARG A 820 44.32 3.31 21.68
N VAL A 821 45.09 2.65 22.53
CA VAL A 821 46.52 2.94 22.79
C VAL A 821 46.67 4.42 23.16
N GLY A 822 46.73 4.70 24.46
CA GLY A 822 46.59 6.05 25.03
C GLY A 822 47.89 6.67 25.51
N GLU A 823 47.75 7.79 26.21
CA GLU A 823 48.84 8.49 26.90
C GLU A 823 48.33 9.13 28.21
N ARG A 824 49.22 9.57 29.10
CA ARG A 824 48.89 10.13 30.43
C ARG A 824 49.42 11.55 30.61
N GLN A 825 48.56 12.47 31.06
CA GLN A 825 48.87 13.66 31.88
C GLN A 825 47.55 14.41 32.17
N ARG A 826 47.34 15.20 33.22
CA ARG A 826 47.80 15.33 34.62
C ARG A 826 47.03 16.56 35.15
N LEU A 827 46.25 16.37 36.22
CA LEU A 827 45.92 17.31 37.32
C LEU A 827 45.91 18.85 37.08
N GLY A 828 44.81 19.49 37.49
CA GLY A 828 44.76 20.93 37.84
C GLY A 828 43.48 21.31 38.59
N HIS A 829 43.58 21.74 39.85
CA HIS A 829 42.47 22.37 40.61
C HIS A 829 42.44 23.89 40.34
N GLN A 830 41.26 24.53 40.37
CA GLN A 830 40.87 25.45 41.47
C GLN A 830 39.48 26.10 41.29
N ASP A 831 38.79 26.24 42.42
CA ASP A 831 37.69 27.15 42.76
C ASP A 831 38.27 28.21 43.75
N PRO A 832 37.58 29.28 44.25
CA PRO A 832 36.13 29.58 44.20
C PRO A 832 35.68 31.07 43.97
N ALA A 833 34.38 31.24 43.65
CA ALA A 833 33.42 32.28 44.12
C ALA A 833 33.68 33.82 44.00
N VAL A 834 32.60 34.64 44.13
CA VAL A 834 32.41 35.78 45.10
C VAL A 834 31.33 36.84 44.68
N LEU A 835 30.33 37.03 45.57
CA LEU A 835 29.47 38.21 45.90
C LEU A 835 28.30 38.78 45.03
N GLU A 836 27.26 39.14 45.80
CA GLU A 836 26.07 40.04 45.63
C GLU A 836 26.39 41.46 46.24
N PRO A 837 25.49 42.45 46.55
CA PRO A 837 24.00 42.56 46.45
C PRO A 837 23.35 43.94 46.04
N ARG A 838 21.99 43.99 45.94
CA ARG A 838 21.04 45.13 46.25
C ARG A 838 21.09 46.44 45.40
N GLU A 839 20.11 47.38 45.35
CA GLU A 839 18.71 47.57 45.84
C GLU A 839 18.02 48.78 45.13
N ARG A 840 16.66 48.85 45.07
CA ARG A 840 15.79 50.02 45.46
C ARG A 840 14.34 49.99 44.91
N ASP A 841 13.38 50.42 45.76
CA ASP A 841 11.95 50.62 45.46
C ASP A 841 11.56 52.06 45.03
N ARG A 842 10.35 52.22 44.44
CA ARG A 842 9.40 53.32 44.76
C ARG A 842 7.96 53.14 44.18
N LEU A 843 6.96 53.51 44.99
CA LEU A 843 5.51 53.69 44.73
C LEU A 843 5.13 55.19 44.99
N PRO A 844 3.85 55.69 44.97
CA PRO A 844 2.50 55.10 44.80
C PRO A 844 1.66 55.87 43.69
N SER A 845 0.33 56.09 43.62
CA SER A 845 -0.87 55.83 44.48
C SER A 845 -2.22 56.05 43.73
N ARG A 846 -3.34 55.45 44.24
CA ARG A 846 -4.77 55.91 44.15
C ARG A 846 -5.47 55.87 42.77
N ALA A 847 -6.80 55.72 42.58
CA ALA A 847 -8.05 55.48 43.37
C ALA A 847 -9.22 55.23 42.35
N ARG A 848 -10.52 54.92 42.56
CA ARG A 848 -11.53 54.50 43.61
C ARG A 848 -12.85 54.14 42.82
N SER A 849 -14.00 53.62 43.30
CA SER A 849 -14.50 52.81 44.45
C SER A 849 -15.96 52.32 44.17
N ASP A 850 -16.74 51.98 45.21
CA ASP A 850 -18.21 51.77 45.30
C ASP A 850 -18.74 50.39 44.80
N HIS A 851 -19.30 49.43 45.59
CA HIS A 851 -20.30 49.31 46.69
C HIS A 851 -21.78 49.23 46.20
N ASP A 852 -22.74 48.41 46.70
CA ASP A 852 -22.89 47.50 47.90
C ASP A 852 -24.16 46.55 47.66
N GLN A 853 -24.72 45.55 48.40
CA GLN A 853 -24.66 44.88 49.74
C GLN A 853 -25.25 43.41 49.75
N ARG A 854 -24.93 42.59 50.79
CA ARG A 854 -25.73 41.66 51.69
C ARG A 854 -26.96 40.81 51.17
N SER A 855 -27.43 39.68 51.76
CA SER A 855 -26.94 38.66 52.76
C SER A 855 -27.98 37.54 53.11
N ARG A 856 -27.54 36.27 53.39
CA ARG A 856 -28.16 35.19 54.26
C ARG A 856 -29.60 34.65 53.92
N GLU A 857 -30.13 33.46 54.27
CA GLU A 857 -29.79 32.13 54.89
C GLU A 857 -31.01 31.15 54.68
N GLN A 858 -31.24 29.88 55.16
CA GLN A 858 -30.62 28.84 56.04
C GLN A 858 -31.32 27.43 55.81
N ARG A 859 -30.68 26.28 56.14
CA ARG A 859 -31.26 24.92 56.51
C ARG A 859 -32.03 24.08 55.43
N ALA A 860 -32.26 22.74 55.52
CA ALA A 860 -31.66 21.60 56.27
C ALA A 860 -32.19 20.16 55.87
N VAL A 861 -31.37 19.10 56.07
CA VAL A 861 -31.65 17.74 56.66
C VAL A 861 -32.31 16.53 55.89
N ASP A 862 -31.52 15.42 55.85
CA ASP A 862 -31.74 13.94 55.96
C ASP A 862 -32.56 12.95 55.07
N HIS A 863 -31.92 11.77 54.88
CA HIS A 863 -32.39 10.35 54.87
C HIS A 863 -33.20 9.76 53.66
N ARG A 864 -32.80 8.60 53.09
CA ARG A 864 -33.15 7.16 53.37
C ARG A 864 -34.65 6.82 53.14
N SER A 865 -35.08 5.67 52.58
CA SER A 865 -34.39 4.46 52.03
C SER A 865 -35.39 3.47 51.39
N GLN A 866 -34.91 2.56 50.51
CA GLN A 866 -35.32 1.14 50.32
C GLN A 866 -36.79 0.70 50.00
N HIS A 867 -36.90 -0.32 49.11
CA HIS A 867 -37.98 -1.34 48.99
C HIS A 867 -39.41 -0.82 48.60
N ASP A 868 -40.34 -1.59 48.02
CA ASP A 868 -40.30 -2.98 47.52
C ASP A 868 -41.30 -3.25 46.35
N ASP A 869 -41.38 -4.54 45.96
CA ASP A 869 -42.32 -5.22 45.04
C ASP A 869 -43.77 -4.69 44.88
N GLY A 870 -44.38 -4.88 43.69
CA GLY A 870 -45.82 -4.66 43.46
C GLY A 870 -46.36 -5.15 42.10
N ARG A 871 -47.18 -6.23 42.09
CA ARG A 871 -47.77 -6.84 40.88
C ARG A 871 -49.29 -6.61 40.75
N GLY A 872 -49.78 -6.36 39.52
CA GLY A 872 -51.19 -6.51 39.10
C GLY A 872 -51.38 -5.93 37.69
N ARG A 873 -51.83 -6.61 36.62
CA ARG A 873 -52.98 -7.52 36.35
C ARG A 873 -54.37 -6.84 36.41
N GLY A 874 -55.09 -6.88 35.29
CA GLY A 874 -56.46 -6.35 35.09
C GLY A 874 -56.50 -5.31 33.96
N ALA A 875 -56.99 -5.48 32.72
CA ALA A 875 -57.87 -6.42 32.01
C ALA A 875 -59.26 -5.84 31.63
N HIS A 876 -59.49 -5.72 30.31
CA HIS A 876 -60.77 -5.49 29.58
C HIS A 876 -61.59 -4.20 29.80
N GLY A 877 -61.96 -3.54 28.68
CA GLY A 877 -62.95 -2.45 28.62
C GLY A 877 -63.24 -1.96 27.18
N ARG A 878 -64.46 -2.22 26.68
CA ARG A 878 -65.07 -1.77 25.40
C ARG A 878 -66.61 -1.82 25.58
N PRO A 879 -67.48 -1.20 24.75
CA PRO A 879 -67.30 -0.12 23.74
C PRO A 879 -68.43 0.97 23.84
N LEU A 880 -68.77 1.64 22.70
CA LEU A 880 -70.00 2.47 22.42
C LEU A 880 -69.93 3.96 22.86
N ARG A 881 -70.57 4.96 22.20
CA ARG A 881 -71.40 5.02 20.96
C ARG A 881 -71.53 6.47 20.37
N GLN A 882 -71.74 6.58 19.04
CA GLN A 882 -72.44 7.66 18.27
C GLN A 882 -71.93 9.13 18.34
N GLY A 883 -72.08 9.99 17.31
CA GLY A 883 -72.45 9.79 15.89
C GLY A 883 -73.28 10.94 15.24
N ARG A 884 -73.12 11.21 13.92
CA ARG A 884 -74.08 11.93 13.02
C ARG A 884 -73.71 11.73 11.51
N ARG A 885 -74.54 12.21 10.56
CA ARG A 885 -74.60 11.74 9.14
C ARG A 885 -75.10 12.79 8.10
N TYR A 886 -74.50 12.79 6.89
CA TYR A 886 -75.08 12.96 5.51
C TYR A 886 -75.90 14.22 5.14
N PRO A 887 -76.24 14.56 3.85
CA PRO A 887 -76.32 13.81 2.55
C PRO A 887 -75.24 14.17 1.48
N LEU A 888 -75.00 13.51 0.32
CA LEU A 888 -75.81 12.88 -0.77
C LEU A 888 -76.55 13.91 -1.68
N SER A 889 -76.66 13.80 -3.02
CA SER A 889 -76.18 12.86 -4.09
C SER A 889 -76.18 13.61 -5.46
N LEU A 890 -76.05 13.11 -6.72
CA LEU A 890 -75.99 11.80 -7.42
C LEU A 890 -75.46 12.05 -8.89
N GLY A 891 -75.22 11.03 -9.75
CA GLY A 891 -75.10 11.22 -11.22
C GLY A 891 -74.26 10.19 -12.03
N ARG A 892 -74.87 9.54 -13.04
CA ARG A 892 -74.32 8.58 -14.06
C ARG A 892 -75.45 8.24 -15.07
N PRO A 893 -75.26 7.50 -16.18
CA PRO A 893 -74.09 7.33 -17.07
C PRO A 893 -74.45 7.48 -18.59
N ALA A 894 -73.45 7.42 -19.49
CA ALA A 894 -73.66 7.12 -20.93
C ALA A 894 -72.46 6.33 -21.53
N ALA A 895 -72.63 5.67 -22.69
CA ALA A 895 -71.67 4.68 -23.23
C ALA A 895 -71.70 4.52 -24.78
N VAL A 896 -70.53 4.51 -25.47
CA VAL A 896 -70.35 4.04 -26.88
C VAL A 896 -68.98 3.33 -27.07
N ARG A 897 -68.89 2.42 -28.06
CA ARG A 897 -67.76 1.55 -28.52
C ARG A 897 -68.02 1.20 -30.02
N PRO A 898 -67.16 0.49 -30.80
CA PRO A 898 -65.71 0.17 -30.72
C PRO A 898 -64.95 0.27 -32.10
N ARG A 899 -63.75 -0.38 -32.24
CA ARG A 899 -62.97 -0.74 -33.47
C ARG A 899 -62.18 0.41 -34.18
N HIS A 900 -61.13 0.19 -34.99
CA HIS A 900 -60.23 -0.94 -35.41
C HIS A 900 -58.76 -0.42 -35.23
N GLN A 901 -57.72 -1.17 -34.82
CA GLN A 901 -56.96 -2.26 -35.48
C GLN A 901 -56.21 -1.86 -36.78
N LEU A 902 -54.86 -1.71 -36.73
CA LEU A 902 -53.84 -2.21 -37.70
C LEU A 902 -52.39 -1.73 -37.39
N GLN A 903 -51.40 -2.49 -37.87
CA GLN A 903 -49.97 -2.10 -38.06
C GLN A 903 -49.70 -1.92 -39.59
N PRO A 904 -48.45 -1.92 -40.11
CA PRO A 904 -47.46 -0.83 -40.07
C PRO A 904 -46.99 -0.41 -41.49
N HIS A 905 -46.32 0.74 -41.65
CA HIS A 905 -45.68 1.08 -42.94
C HIS A 905 -44.31 1.77 -42.86
N SER A 906 -43.29 0.99 -43.24
CA SER A 906 -42.25 1.25 -44.26
C SER A 906 -41.86 2.69 -44.68
N LEU A 907 -40.54 2.86 -44.86
CA LEU A 907 -39.80 3.94 -45.55
C LEU A 907 -40.43 4.43 -46.88
N PRO A 908 -40.04 5.66 -47.29
CA PRO A 908 -39.56 5.83 -48.67
C PRO A 908 -38.20 6.55 -48.80
N ALA A 909 -37.51 6.26 -49.90
CA ALA A 909 -36.37 7.00 -50.48
C ALA A 909 -36.92 8.05 -51.49
N ALA A 910 -36.17 8.92 -52.20
CA ALA A 910 -34.83 9.52 -52.13
C ALA A 910 -34.70 10.54 -53.30
N SER A 911 -33.80 11.53 -53.24
CA SER A 911 -33.33 12.25 -54.45
C SER A 911 -32.02 13.03 -54.28
N HIS A 912 -31.14 12.92 -55.28
CA HIS A 912 -29.93 13.70 -55.58
C HIS A 912 -30.29 14.94 -56.47
N PRO A 913 -29.39 15.87 -56.92
CA PRO A 913 -27.96 15.74 -57.29
C PRO A 913 -27.04 16.88 -56.72
N LEU A 914 -25.73 17.05 -56.98
CA LEU A 914 -24.96 17.08 -58.25
C LEU A 914 -23.44 16.75 -58.11
N ASP A 915 -22.91 16.05 -59.14
CA ASP A 915 -21.65 16.27 -59.92
C ASP A 915 -20.34 16.82 -59.29
N ARG A 916 -19.11 16.44 -59.71
CA ARG A 916 -18.61 15.35 -60.61
C ARG A 916 -17.06 15.28 -60.58
N ALA A 917 -16.42 14.09 -60.42
CA ALA A 917 -15.02 13.80 -60.86
C ALA A 917 -14.59 12.32 -60.65
N ARG A 918 -13.99 11.68 -61.68
CA ARG A 918 -13.29 10.35 -61.70
C ARG A 918 -12.92 10.01 -63.17
N PRO A 919 -12.13 8.96 -63.49
CA PRO A 919 -11.02 8.27 -62.80
C PRO A 919 -9.75 8.21 -63.72
N PRO A 920 -8.73 7.33 -63.50
CA PRO A 920 -8.79 5.90 -63.88
C PRO A 920 -8.03 4.94 -62.90
N ARG A 921 -7.89 3.62 -63.13
CA ARG A 921 -8.84 2.51 -63.40
C ARG A 921 -8.05 1.17 -63.40
N ARG A 922 -8.66 0.04 -62.98
CA ARG A 922 -8.16 -1.37 -62.98
C ARG A 922 -7.19 -1.75 -61.84
N GLY A 923 -7.24 -2.98 -61.28
CA GLY A 923 -8.26 -4.02 -61.49
C GLY A 923 -8.04 -5.39 -60.81
N GLN A 924 -9.04 -6.27 -61.00
CA GLN A 924 -9.05 -7.75 -60.95
C GLN A 924 -8.99 -8.54 -59.60
N HIS A 925 -10.20 -8.95 -59.17
CA HIS A 925 -10.65 -10.29 -58.69
C HIS A 925 -9.89 -11.54 -59.24
N PRO A 926 -10.09 -12.78 -58.70
CA PRO A 926 -10.49 -13.22 -57.34
C PRO A 926 -9.89 -14.59 -56.87
N ASP A 927 -10.59 -15.27 -55.95
CA ASP A 927 -10.64 -16.72 -55.64
C ASP A 927 -9.55 -17.37 -54.76
N LEU A 928 -9.81 -17.47 -53.44
CA LEU A 928 -10.41 -18.68 -52.82
C LEU A 928 -10.96 -18.40 -51.41
#